data_AF-A0A818MCI3-F1
#
_entry.id   AF-A0A818MCI3-F1
#
_cell.length_a   1.000
_cell.length_b   1.000
_cell.length_c   1.000
_cell.angle_alpha   90.00
_cell.angle_beta   90.00
_cell.angle_gamma   90.00
#
_symmetry.space_group_name_H-M   'P 1'
#
loop_
_entity.id
_entity.type
_entity.pdbx_description
1 polymer ?
#
loop_
_entity_poly.entity_id
_entity_poly.type
_entity_poly.pdbx_seq_one_letter_code
_entity_poly.pdbx_strand_id
1 'polypeptide(L)'
;MVRGRLWRFLMFFLTIYIIFLVYFLLSFTSDTDKTTTTSPLPHFKVKNIDSNQQQNKVPDQDRIENVENSISNLEPIMTKGVLGNYEPKNIVKLPGPGENGEGIQLQGDEEKKKGEKSVDEYGFNEVASDKISLDRHARDTRPEECKYWNYPSANKLPTASVIMVFYDEGWSTLVRTFHSVINTSPKELLKDIILVDDFSDDQHITVRLPEYIKKWKGLVKYVRTKQRVGLIEARVVGARAAEGDVIVILDAHCECVTNWLPPLLTRIALNRKTLAVPIVDGIDWNTLGHNSAYFSGVPYRGIWEWGFLYKETEIPERERNKMKYKTEPYKSPTHAGGLLAIEKKWFFELGAYDPNIKIWGGEQYELSFKVWMCGGQVEWVTCSHVGHIYRGPRKRSMHPKGASFHQSHVNHMRVAEIWMDEYKIYYMRRRPNHAHLEIGNTSEYKALRQRLNCKSFKWFLDNVAYEMAEKYPLPPANLVWGEMRNEQYTDKCADTLGNQYGQRVSIGGCHGQGGNQLFRINTEGEWSVDEQCYISERDSIVARHCVLGGKWIPKGEWKYDNQTRQILSTNANKCVTTDDPEFDCISLDTLLKDLKRSGNNLLNIIILDACRFDENNDTWKIKAINKQPHLKAAFGNALTPHINIPKDSQFALIFSSDPGTVSYSGEEGGNSFFTSALLNHLATPQLEVDNMMKQVRKEMLQNSQGQQRPWIHSCLTEDFYFNQVVPVSDISFNARWAQCGVTVAGGNGPGNEPNKFNQPWGFYLDNDQTLYIADLRGFRIMEWKPGATSGRVVAGGNGEGNRDDQLNLPVDVTIDKDNDNFIISDYGNQRVMRWPRQNGTNGEVIIPNINCWGVAMDDQGFLYVSDVGNGVVKRFQVGEANGTIVAGGMGVGDRLNQLNTPAHIFIDHDQSVYVSDSGNDRVMKWVKGATEGVVVAGGRGRGSNLRQLSNPRGVFVDSSGTVYVSDHWNHRVVAWPKGMTKGIIIVGQSGQGGATNQLSFPFDLSLDQSGNLYVVDEWNSRVQRFDIEKS
;
A
#
# COMPACT_ATOMS: atom_id res chain seq x y z
N MET A 1 69.76 -13.82 -0.09
CA MET A 1 69.21 -13.52 -1.44
C MET A 1 67.93 -12.66 -1.44
N VAL A 2 67.58 -11.94 -0.36
CA VAL A 2 66.27 -11.23 -0.25
C VAL A 2 66.34 -9.71 -0.48
N ARG A 3 67.45 -9.03 -0.12
CA ARG A 3 67.60 -7.57 -0.33
C ARG A 3 67.59 -7.12 -1.80
N GLY A 4 67.97 -7.98 -2.75
CA GLY A 4 68.01 -7.64 -4.18
C GLY A 4 66.66 -7.61 -4.90
N ARG A 5 65.63 -8.31 -4.39
CA ARG A 5 64.28 -8.30 -5.01
C ARG A 5 63.46 -7.08 -4.61
N LEU A 6 63.56 -6.64 -3.36
CA LEU A 6 62.85 -5.46 -2.86
C LEU A 6 63.30 -4.17 -3.58
N TRP A 7 64.60 -4.04 -3.84
CA TRP A 7 65.17 -2.88 -4.54
C TRP A 7 64.76 -2.83 -6.03
N ARG A 8 64.61 -3.99 -6.69
CA ARG A 8 64.07 -4.07 -8.06
C ARG A 8 62.58 -3.73 -8.12
N PHE A 9 61.80 -4.11 -7.11
CA PHE A 9 60.38 -3.73 -7.00
C PHE A 9 60.23 -2.22 -6.77
N LEU A 10 61.00 -1.62 -5.86
CA LEU A 10 61.01 -0.17 -5.64
C LEU A 10 61.43 0.62 -6.88
N MET A 11 62.48 0.18 -7.58
CA MET A 11 62.89 0.80 -8.85
C MET A 11 61.82 0.70 -9.93
N PHE A 12 61.09 -0.41 -10.02
CA PHE A 12 60.01 -0.60 -11.01
C PHE A 12 58.81 0.33 -10.78
N PHE A 13 58.39 0.49 -9.53
CA PHE A 13 57.33 1.46 -9.20
C PHE A 13 57.81 2.92 -9.32
N LEU A 14 59.09 3.20 -9.02
CA LEU A 14 59.67 4.52 -9.22
C LEU A 14 59.74 4.90 -10.71
N THR A 15 60.12 3.97 -11.61
CA THR A 15 60.12 4.24 -13.06
C THR A 15 58.71 4.39 -13.61
N ILE A 16 57.72 3.60 -13.18
CA ILE A 16 56.31 3.80 -13.57
C ILE A 16 55.82 5.18 -13.12
N TYR A 17 56.13 5.59 -11.88
CA TYR A 17 55.75 6.91 -11.36
C TYR A 17 56.41 8.05 -12.14
N ILE A 18 57.71 7.94 -12.46
CA ILE A 18 58.42 8.93 -13.29
C ILE A 18 57.86 8.97 -14.71
N ILE A 19 57.52 7.84 -15.33
CA ILE A 19 56.87 7.80 -16.64
C ILE A 19 55.51 8.51 -16.59
N PHE A 20 54.72 8.30 -15.53
CA PHE A 20 53.44 8.98 -15.35
C PHE A 20 53.62 10.49 -15.16
N LEU A 21 54.63 10.92 -14.40
CA LEU A 21 54.93 12.33 -14.14
C LEU A 21 55.49 13.04 -15.38
N VAL A 22 56.31 12.36 -16.19
CA VAL A 22 56.77 12.85 -17.50
C VAL A 22 55.62 12.91 -18.51
N TYR A 23 54.72 11.93 -18.53
CA TYR A 23 53.53 11.97 -19.39
C TYR A 23 52.57 13.11 -18.99
N PHE A 24 52.41 13.35 -17.68
CA PHE A 24 51.61 14.44 -17.15
C PHE A 24 52.23 15.81 -17.47
N LEU A 25 53.56 15.96 -17.37
CA LEU A 25 54.26 17.20 -17.72
C LEU A 25 54.27 17.47 -19.24
N LEU A 26 54.49 16.44 -20.07
CA LEU A 26 54.42 16.56 -21.53
C LEU A 26 53.00 16.87 -22.04
N SER A 27 51.96 16.43 -21.31
CA SER A 27 50.57 16.77 -21.59
C SER A 27 50.22 18.24 -21.33
N PHE A 28 51.14 19.03 -20.74
CA PHE A 28 50.96 20.46 -20.46
C PHE A 28 51.94 21.37 -21.20
N THR A 29 52.75 20.86 -22.15
CA THR A 29 53.73 21.68 -22.91
C THR A 29 53.79 21.36 -24.41
N SER A 30 52.67 21.43 -25.13
CA SER A 30 52.66 21.66 -26.59
C SER A 30 51.29 22.13 -27.12
N ASP A 31 51.00 23.43 -27.04
CA ASP A 31 50.44 24.23 -28.15
C ASP A 31 50.12 25.65 -27.65
N THR A 32 51.13 26.52 -27.75
CA THR A 32 50.95 27.98 -27.83
C THR A 32 51.03 28.40 -29.31
N ASP A 33 50.31 29.45 -29.66
CA ASP A 33 50.25 30.10 -30.98
C ASP A 33 49.45 29.42 -32.10
N LYS A 34 48.11 29.58 -31.99
CA LYS A 34 47.28 30.11 -33.09
C LYS A 34 46.04 30.83 -32.56
N THR A 35 46.21 32.11 -32.27
CA THR A 35 45.09 33.02 -31.91
C THR A 35 44.27 33.39 -33.15
N THR A 36 43.14 32.72 -33.36
CA THR A 36 42.14 33.16 -34.35
C THR A 36 40.71 33.08 -33.79
N THR A 37 40.19 34.22 -33.37
CA THR A 37 38.76 34.57 -33.32
C THR A 37 37.79 33.56 -32.69
N THR A 38 37.65 33.62 -31.37
CA THR A 38 36.33 33.42 -30.76
C THR A 38 35.43 34.60 -31.16
N SER A 39 34.38 34.33 -31.94
CA SER A 39 33.35 35.34 -32.20
C SER A 39 32.53 35.57 -30.92
N PRO A 40 32.40 36.82 -30.44
CA PRO A 40 31.51 37.10 -29.33
C PRO A 40 30.05 36.88 -29.74
N LEU A 41 29.22 36.54 -28.75
CA LEU A 41 27.76 36.66 -28.84
C LEU A 41 27.41 38.02 -29.48
N PRO A 42 26.47 38.07 -30.45
CA PRO A 42 26.14 39.34 -31.09
C PRO A 42 25.51 40.28 -30.06
N HIS A 43 26.31 41.24 -29.60
CA HIS A 43 25.82 42.44 -28.95
C HIS A 43 24.82 43.09 -29.90
N PHE A 44 23.53 42.93 -29.61
CA PHE A 44 22.51 43.81 -30.17
C PHE A 44 22.82 45.22 -29.67
N LYS A 45 23.46 46.02 -30.54
CA LYS A 45 23.60 47.46 -30.32
C LYS A 45 22.19 48.02 -30.29
N VAL A 46 21.70 48.31 -29.08
CA VAL A 46 20.56 49.21 -28.89
C VAL A 46 20.95 50.52 -29.54
N LYS A 47 20.35 50.81 -30.70
CA LYS A 47 20.26 52.20 -31.14
C LYS A 47 19.36 52.88 -30.12
N ASN A 48 19.88 53.90 -29.45
CA ASN A 48 19.02 54.87 -28.79
C ASN A 48 18.08 55.42 -29.87
N ILE A 49 16.80 55.09 -29.72
CA ILE A 49 15.72 55.82 -30.37
C ILE A 49 15.14 56.66 -29.24
N ASP A 50 15.26 57.97 -29.37
CA ASP A 50 14.73 58.91 -28.40
C ASP A 50 13.25 58.66 -28.17
N SER A 51 12.86 58.65 -26.90
CA SER A 51 11.47 58.68 -26.50
C SER A 51 10.87 60.04 -26.84
N ASN A 52 10.27 60.18 -28.03
CA ASN A 52 9.05 60.96 -28.24
C ASN A 52 8.50 60.84 -29.67
N GLN A 53 7.17 60.95 -29.78
CA GLN A 53 6.36 61.00 -31.01
C GLN A 53 6.27 59.71 -31.85
N GLN A 54 5.16 58.97 -31.67
CA GLN A 54 4.18 58.84 -32.75
C GLN A 54 2.79 58.46 -32.22
N GLN A 55 1.78 59.21 -32.66
CA GLN A 55 0.36 58.96 -32.37
C GLN A 55 -0.19 57.83 -33.25
N ASN A 56 -1.23 57.18 -32.74
CA ASN A 56 -2.26 56.42 -33.46
C ASN A 56 -2.05 56.20 -34.97
N LYS A 57 -1.55 55.01 -35.33
CA LYS A 57 -1.90 54.37 -36.61
C LYS A 57 -2.81 53.18 -36.34
N VAL A 58 -3.98 53.21 -36.95
CA VAL A 58 -4.91 52.07 -37.02
C VAL A 58 -4.20 50.90 -37.73
N PRO A 59 -4.39 49.64 -37.33
CA PRO A 59 -3.79 48.51 -38.03
C PRO A 59 -4.35 48.38 -39.45
N ASP A 60 -3.47 47.99 -40.36
CA ASP A 60 -3.76 47.81 -41.79
C ASP A 60 -4.81 46.70 -42.01
N GLN A 61 -5.94 47.02 -42.65
CA GLN A 61 -7.07 46.06 -42.77
C GLN A 61 -6.66 44.81 -43.57
N ASP A 62 -5.85 44.96 -44.61
CA ASP A 62 -5.30 43.85 -45.39
C ASP A 62 -4.49 42.86 -44.53
N ARG A 63 -3.82 43.33 -43.46
CA ARG A 63 -3.11 42.42 -42.54
C ARG A 63 -4.06 41.69 -41.60
N ILE A 64 -5.18 42.29 -41.23
CA ILE A 64 -6.19 41.64 -40.40
C ILE A 64 -6.90 40.56 -41.22
N GLU A 65 -7.38 40.89 -42.43
CA GLU A 65 -8.02 39.90 -43.32
C GLU A 65 -7.08 38.75 -43.70
N ASN A 66 -5.79 38.99 -43.95
CA ASN A 66 -4.83 37.91 -44.23
C ASN A 66 -4.55 37.02 -43.00
N VAL A 67 -4.63 37.56 -41.78
CA VAL A 67 -4.49 36.76 -40.55
C VAL A 67 -5.77 35.97 -40.28
N GLU A 68 -6.94 36.59 -40.39
CA GLU A 68 -8.24 35.92 -40.22
C GLU A 68 -8.46 34.82 -41.28
N ASN A 69 -8.10 35.06 -42.54
CA ASN A 69 -8.13 34.04 -43.60
C ASN A 69 -7.09 32.92 -43.42
N SER A 70 -6.00 33.15 -42.69
CA SER A 70 -5.03 32.08 -42.38
C SER A 70 -5.48 31.23 -41.18
N ILE A 71 -6.15 31.84 -40.19
CA ILE A 71 -6.72 31.15 -39.03
C ILE A 71 -7.96 30.34 -39.41
N SER A 72 -8.89 30.88 -40.20
CA SER A 72 -10.08 30.15 -40.68
C SER A 72 -9.74 28.90 -41.50
N ASN A 73 -8.55 28.89 -42.11
CA ASN A 73 -7.98 27.77 -42.84
C ASN A 73 -7.35 26.66 -41.95
N LEU A 74 -7.29 26.86 -40.62
CA LEU A 74 -6.73 25.97 -39.62
C LEU A 74 -7.75 25.50 -38.57
N GLU A 75 -8.95 26.09 -38.51
CA GLU A 75 -9.99 25.66 -37.58
C GLU A 75 -10.60 24.32 -38.00
N PRO A 76 -10.82 23.37 -37.05
CA PRO A 76 -11.47 22.10 -37.36
C PRO A 76 -12.98 22.28 -37.59
N ILE A 77 -13.55 21.54 -38.53
CA ILE A 77 -14.94 21.69 -38.97
C ILE A 77 -15.76 20.45 -38.61
N MET A 78 -16.75 20.62 -37.74
CA MET A 78 -17.72 19.58 -37.36
C MET A 78 -18.78 19.38 -38.46
N THR A 79 -18.82 18.19 -39.07
CA THR A 79 -19.80 17.81 -40.10
C THR A 79 -20.63 16.61 -39.66
N LYS A 80 -21.66 16.83 -38.82
CA LYS A 80 -22.49 15.75 -38.26
C LYS A 80 -23.02 14.80 -39.35
N GLY A 81 -22.77 13.50 -39.18
CA GLY A 81 -23.18 12.45 -40.11
C GLY A 81 -22.20 12.18 -41.27
N VAL A 82 -21.14 12.97 -41.43
CA VAL A 82 -20.06 12.73 -42.40
C VAL A 82 -18.77 12.46 -41.64
N LEU A 83 -18.21 11.26 -41.78
CA LEU A 83 -16.97 10.87 -41.10
C LEU A 83 -15.84 11.86 -41.42
N GLY A 84 -15.11 12.24 -40.36
CA GLY A 84 -13.99 13.17 -40.43
C GLY A 84 -12.86 12.66 -41.31
N ASN A 85 -12.13 13.58 -41.93
CA ASN A 85 -11.05 13.28 -42.87
C ASN A 85 -9.89 12.42 -42.34
N TYR A 86 -9.75 12.27 -41.02
CA TYR A 86 -8.76 11.41 -40.35
C TYR A 86 -9.34 10.13 -39.73
N GLU A 87 -10.66 9.87 -39.83
CA GLU A 87 -11.24 8.60 -39.37
C GLU A 87 -10.93 7.46 -40.37
N PRO A 88 -10.70 6.23 -39.88
CA PRO A 88 -10.41 5.08 -40.74
C PRO A 88 -11.67 4.68 -41.53
N LYS A 89 -11.56 4.69 -42.86
CA LYS A 89 -12.68 4.33 -43.76
C LYS A 89 -13.12 2.87 -43.66
N ASN A 90 -12.20 1.97 -43.28
CA ASN A 90 -12.45 0.54 -43.08
C ASN A 90 -11.83 0.12 -41.74
N ILE A 91 -12.65 -0.36 -40.80
CA ILE A 91 -12.17 -0.91 -39.53
C ILE A 91 -11.93 -2.41 -39.72
N VAL A 92 -10.66 -2.82 -39.72
CA VAL A 92 -10.30 -4.24 -39.80
C VAL A 92 -10.39 -4.84 -38.40
N LYS A 93 -11.41 -5.66 -38.15
CA LYS A 93 -11.48 -6.48 -36.92
C LYS A 93 -10.49 -7.63 -37.02
N LEU A 94 -9.36 -7.51 -36.33
CA LEU A 94 -8.45 -8.64 -36.13
C LEU A 94 -9.08 -9.62 -35.11
N PRO A 95 -8.76 -10.92 -35.17
CA PRO A 95 -9.06 -11.87 -34.11
C PRO A 95 -7.84 -12.03 -33.18
N GLY A 96 -8.05 -12.01 -31.87
CA GLY A 96 -6.98 -12.30 -30.91
C GLY A 96 -7.35 -12.00 -29.45
N PRO A 97 -6.55 -12.52 -28.49
CA PRO A 97 -6.69 -12.16 -27.07
C PRO A 97 -6.42 -10.67 -26.86
N GLY A 98 -7.35 -10.00 -26.17
CA GLY A 98 -7.27 -8.59 -25.79
C GLY A 98 -7.44 -7.58 -26.93
N GLU A 99 -7.83 -8.03 -28.12
CA GLU A 99 -8.11 -7.17 -29.27
C GLU A 99 -9.29 -6.22 -29.00
N ASN A 100 -9.32 -5.05 -29.65
CA ASN A 100 -10.30 -3.98 -29.39
C ASN A 100 -10.36 -3.57 -27.90
N GLY A 101 -9.22 -3.65 -27.20
CA GLY A 101 -9.08 -3.33 -25.79
C GLY A 101 -9.85 -4.22 -24.81
N GLU A 102 -10.25 -5.44 -25.20
CA GLU A 102 -10.82 -6.39 -24.24
C GLU A 102 -9.79 -6.80 -23.17
N GLY A 103 -10.27 -7.09 -21.95
CA GLY A 103 -9.45 -7.65 -20.89
C GLY A 103 -9.28 -9.16 -21.04
N ILE A 104 -8.12 -9.70 -20.67
CA ILE A 104 -7.89 -11.15 -20.67
C ILE A 104 -7.76 -11.71 -19.25
N GLN A 105 -8.01 -13.02 -19.11
CA GLN A 105 -7.88 -13.75 -17.86
C GLN A 105 -6.91 -14.92 -18.04
N LEU A 106 -5.89 -15.00 -17.19
CA LEU A 106 -4.88 -16.06 -17.22
C LEU A 106 -5.47 -17.42 -16.83
N GLN A 107 -5.03 -18.48 -17.49
CA GLN A 107 -5.62 -19.82 -17.36
C GLN A 107 -4.68 -20.77 -16.59
N GLY A 108 -5.25 -21.47 -15.60
CA GLY A 108 -4.49 -22.36 -14.72
C GLY A 108 -3.62 -21.64 -13.68
N ASP A 109 -3.26 -22.36 -12.61
CA ASP A 109 -2.64 -21.76 -11.43
C ASP A 109 -1.17 -21.38 -11.64
N GLU A 110 -0.44 -22.09 -12.50
CA GLU A 110 0.95 -21.77 -12.82
C GLU A 110 1.05 -20.42 -13.55
N GLU A 111 0.14 -20.16 -14.48
CA GLU A 111 0.12 -18.90 -15.23
C GLU A 111 -0.27 -17.72 -14.34
N LYS A 112 -1.30 -17.91 -13.49
CA LYS A 112 -1.70 -16.90 -12.49
C LYS A 112 -0.56 -16.54 -11.55
N LYS A 113 0.17 -17.52 -11.02
CA LYS A 113 1.37 -17.30 -10.17
C LYS A 113 2.49 -16.54 -10.90
N LYS A 114 2.70 -16.82 -12.19
CA LYS A 114 3.64 -16.04 -13.02
C LYS A 114 3.16 -14.59 -13.21
N GLY A 115 1.87 -14.39 -13.44
CA GLY A 115 1.22 -13.07 -13.51
C GLY A 115 1.41 -12.28 -12.22
N GLU A 116 1.05 -12.85 -11.07
CA GLU A 116 1.25 -12.26 -9.73
C GLU A 116 2.71 -11.85 -9.49
N LYS A 117 3.67 -12.72 -9.86
CA LYS A 117 5.10 -12.41 -9.77
C LYS A 117 5.51 -11.25 -10.68
N SER A 118 4.93 -11.13 -11.88
CA SER A 118 5.20 -9.98 -12.77
C SER A 118 4.63 -8.66 -12.22
N VAL A 119 3.49 -8.71 -11.52
CA VAL A 119 2.90 -7.53 -10.83
C VAL A 119 3.81 -7.04 -9.71
N ASP A 120 4.43 -7.94 -8.94
CA ASP A 120 5.42 -7.58 -7.91
C ASP A 120 6.62 -6.78 -8.46
N GLU A 121 7.00 -7.05 -9.72
CA GLU A 121 8.16 -6.51 -10.41
C GLU A 121 7.85 -5.22 -11.17
N TYR A 122 6.89 -5.25 -12.09
CA TYR A 122 6.55 -4.13 -12.98
C TYR A 122 5.42 -3.24 -12.44
N GLY A 123 4.56 -3.78 -11.57
CA GLY A 123 3.30 -3.15 -11.13
C GLY A 123 2.13 -3.42 -12.07
N PHE A 124 2.27 -4.34 -13.02
CA PHE A 124 1.20 -4.83 -13.89
C PHE A 124 1.52 -6.26 -14.34
N ASN A 125 0.52 -6.95 -14.88
CA ASN A 125 0.58 -8.34 -15.27
C ASN A 125 1.24 -8.49 -16.66
N GLU A 126 2.57 -8.48 -16.69
CA GLU A 126 3.34 -8.63 -17.93
C GLU A 126 3.05 -9.97 -18.62
N VAL A 127 2.67 -11.03 -17.88
CA VAL A 127 2.27 -12.33 -18.49
C VAL A 127 0.97 -12.21 -19.28
N ALA A 128 -0.01 -11.45 -18.77
CA ALA A 128 -1.22 -11.12 -19.52
C ALA A 128 -0.89 -10.21 -20.73
N SER A 129 0.02 -9.25 -20.54
CA SER A 129 0.49 -8.40 -21.63
C SER A 129 1.22 -9.20 -22.73
N ASP A 130 2.09 -10.15 -22.41
CA ASP A 130 2.85 -10.98 -23.37
C ASP A 130 1.93 -11.81 -24.29
N LYS A 131 0.72 -12.14 -23.82
CA LYS A 131 -0.29 -12.86 -24.62
C LYS A 131 -1.06 -11.96 -25.60
N ILE A 132 -1.04 -10.64 -25.40
CA ILE A 132 -1.79 -9.68 -26.21
C ILE A 132 -0.91 -9.18 -27.35
N SER A 133 -1.48 -9.08 -28.55
CA SER A 133 -0.76 -8.58 -29.73
C SER A 133 -0.09 -7.23 -29.46
N LEU A 134 1.14 -7.07 -29.96
CA LEU A 134 1.84 -5.77 -29.97
C LEU A 134 1.15 -4.76 -30.91
N ASP A 135 0.35 -5.27 -31.85
CA ASP A 135 -0.39 -4.52 -32.86
C ASP A 135 -1.91 -4.50 -32.59
N ARG A 136 -2.36 -4.79 -31.35
CA ARG A 136 -3.80 -4.76 -31.04
C ARG A 136 -4.40 -3.37 -31.22
N HIS A 137 -5.67 -3.30 -31.61
CA HIS A 137 -6.42 -2.05 -31.55
C HIS A 137 -6.87 -1.78 -30.10
N ALA A 138 -6.66 -0.54 -29.62
CA ALA A 138 -7.30 -0.06 -28.41
C ALA A 138 -8.81 0.13 -28.63
N ARG A 139 -9.60 -0.02 -27.56
CA ARG A 139 -11.06 0.23 -27.60
C ARG A 139 -11.32 1.70 -27.93
N ASP A 140 -12.18 1.99 -28.92
CA ASP A 140 -12.61 3.37 -29.20
C ASP A 140 -13.61 3.86 -28.13
N THR A 141 -13.06 4.59 -27.17
CA THR A 141 -13.71 5.19 -25.99
C THR A 141 -14.18 6.63 -26.23
N ARG A 142 -13.89 7.21 -27.41
CA ARG A 142 -14.17 8.61 -27.72
C ARG A 142 -15.68 8.85 -27.81
N PRO A 143 -16.19 10.03 -27.40
CA PRO A 143 -17.57 10.40 -27.67
C PRO A 143 -17.88 10.39 -29.17
N GLU A 144 -19.07 9.92 -29.55
CA GLU A 144 -19.43 9.70 -30.97
C GLU A 144 -19.31 10.97 -31.83
N GLU A 145 -19.49 12.17 -31.27
CA GLU A 145 -19.24 13.45 -31.96
C GLU A 145 -17.79 13.58 -32.51
N CYS A 146 -16.81 12.90 -31.90
CA CYS A 146 -15.40 13.01 -32.29
C CYS A 146 -15.11 12.49 -33.71
N LYS A 147 -15.92 11.55 -34.19
CA LYS A 147 -15.77 10.94 -35.52
C LYS A 147 -16.23 11.85 -36.66
N TYR A 148 -16.80 13.01 -36.37
CA TYR A 148 -17.36 13.94 -37.36
C TYR A 148 -16.56 15.26 -37.46
N TRP A 149 -15.41 15.37 -36.81
CA TRP A 149 -14.50 16.51 -36.97
C TRP A 149 -13.57 16.33 -38.16
N ASN A 150 -13.51 17.35 -39.02
CA ASN A 150 -12.49 17.48 -40.05
C ASN A 150 -11.37 18.39 -39.55
N TYR A 151 -10.15 17.88 -39.52
CA TYR A 151 -8.96 18.63 -39.11
C TYR A 151 -8.22 19.18 -40.35
N PRO A 152 -7.35 20.19 -40.21
CA PRO A 152 -6.54 20.68 -41.32
C PRO A 152 -5.73 19.56 -41.98
N SER A 153 -5.52 19.66 -43.29
CA SER A 153 -4.72 18.69 -44.05
C SER A 153 -3.28 18.62 -43.53
N ALA A 154 -2.62 17.47 -43.67
CA ALA A 154 -1.34 17.20 -43.00
C ALA A 154 -0.24 18.24 -43.30
N ASN A 155 -0.23 18.83 -44.50
CA ASN A 155 0.70 19.89 -44.90
C ASN A 155 0.47 21.25 -44.20
N LYS A 156 -0.63 21.41 -43.45
CA LYS A 156 -0.94 22.57 -42.62
C LYS A 156 -0.68 22.32 -41.13
N LEU A 157 -0.43 21.08 -40.72
CA LEU A 157 -0.18 20.69 -39.33
C LEU A 157 1.32 20.54 -39.06
N PRO A 158 1.81 20.85 -37.85
CA PRO A 158 3.19 20.62 -37.45
C PRO A 158 3.49 19.12 -37.37
N THR A 159 4.76 18.74 -37.62
CA THR A 159 5.21 17.36 -37.44
C THR A 159 5.51 17.05 -35.97
N ALA A 160 5.34 15.79 -35.57
CA ALA A 160 5.40 15.35 -34.18
C ALA A 160 6.51 14.32 -33.93
N SER A 161 7.32 14.56 -32.91
CA SER A 161 8.25 13.59 -32.32
C SER A 161 7.66 13.01 -31.05
N VAL A 162 7.43 11.70 -31.01
CA VAL A 162 6.89 11.03 -29.81
C VAL A 162 8.01 10.53 -28.92
N ILE A 163 8.08 11.02 -27.68
CA ILE A 163 9.13 10.72 -26.71
C ILE A 163 8.56 9.78 -25.66
N MET A 164 9.22 8.64 -25.45
CA MET A 164 8.87 7.66 -24.42
C MET A 164 10.06 7.46 -23.50
N VAL A 165 9.89 7.77 -22.21
CA VAL A 165 10.92 7.55 -21.19
C VAL A 165 10.59 6.28 -20.41
N PHE A 166 11.59 5.43 -20.19
CA PHE A 166 11.45 4.20 -19.40
C PHE A 166 12.70 3.91 -18.56
N TYR A 167 12.49 3.10 -17.52
CA TYR A 167 13.53 2.46 -16.70
C TYR A 167 12.99 1.09 -16.26
N ASP A 168 13.65 0.01 -16.68
CA ASP A 168 13.24 -1.39 -16.40
C ASP A 168 11.74 -1.68 -16.70
N GLU A 169 11.24 -1.15 -17.83
CA GLU A 169 9.85 -1.36 -18.26
C GLU A 169 9.64 -2.72 -18.91
N GLY A 170 8.45 -3.32 -18.74
CA GLY A 170 8.07 -4.58 -19.38
C GLY A 170 8.22 -4.55 -20.90
N TRP A 171 8.73 -5.63 -21.49
CA TRP A 171 9.02 -5.71 -22.92
C TRP A 171 7.77 -5.50 -23.78
N SER A 172 6.69 -6.22 -23.47
CA SER A 172 5.47 -6.22 -24.31
C SER A 172 4.72 -4.90 -24.22
N THR A 173 4.67 -4.27 -23.04
CA THR A 173 4.05 -2.97 -22.80
C THR A 173 4.82 -1.82 -23.47
N LEU A 174 6.15 -1.77 -23.31
CA LEU A 174 6.99 -0.80 -24.02
C LEU A 174 6.85 -0.93 -25.55
N VAL A 175 6.92 -2.15 -26.07
CA VAL A 175 6.86 -2.38 -27.53
C VAL A 175 5.46 -2.12 -28.09
N ARG A 176 4.39 -2.53 -27.39
CA ARG A 176 3.01 -2.21 -27.79
C ARG A 176 2.76 -0.70 -27.82
N THR A 177 3.33 0.06 -26.88
CA THR A 177 3.15 1.51 -26.83
C THR A 177 3.61 2.19 -28.12
N PHE A 178 4.82 1.89 -28.60
CA PHE A 178 5.31 2.53 -29.83
C PHE A 178 4.80 1.87 -31.12
N HIS A 179 4.42 0.59 -31.10
CA HIS A 179 3.61 0.00 -32.18
C HIS A 179 2.27 0.72 -32.33
N SER A 180 1.55 0.95 -31.22
CA SER A 180 0.26 1.67 -31.19
C SER A 180 0.40 3.08 -31.76
N VAL A 181 1.45 3.82 -31.41
CA VAL A 181 1.75 5.13 -32.02
C VAL A 181 1.94 5.03 -33.54
N ILE A 182 2.71 4.06 -34.03
CA ILE A 182 2.96 3.86 -35.47
C ILE A 182 1.67 3.48 -36.22
N ASN A 183 0.82 2.66 -35.60
CA ASN A 183 -0.40 2.14 -36.23
C ASN A 183 -1.55 3.16 -36.24
N THR A 184 -1.57 4.12 -35.31
CA THR A 184 -2.67 5.09 -35.15
C THR A 184 -2.33 6.53 -35.56
N SER A 185 -1.07 6.83 -35.85
CA SER A 185 -0.62 8.17 -36.28
C SER A 185 -0.50 8.27 -37.81
N PRO A 186 -1.01 9.35 -38.45
CA PRO A 186 -0.74 9.60 -39.87
C PRO A 186 0.77 9.73 -40.14
N LYS A 187 1.25 9.07 -41.20
CA LYS A 187 2.68 8.97 -41.54
C LYS A 187 3.30 10.32 -41.92
N GLU A 188 2.47 11.23 -42.40
CA GLU A 188 2.81 12.60 -42.77
C GLU A 188 3.03 13.49 -41.55
N LEU A 189 2.47 13.11 -40.39
CA LEU A 189 2.54 13.87 -39.13
C LEU A 189 3.57 13.29 -38.16
N LEU A 190 3.78 11.97 -38.14
CA LEU A 190 4.77 11.33 -37.27
C LEU A 190 6.19 11.46 -37.83
N LYS A 191 7.02 12.32 -37.22
CA LYS A 191 8.40 12.58 -37.64
C LYS A 191 9.36 11.48 -37.20
N ASP A 192 9.34 11.17 -35.91
CA ASP A 192 10.12 10.09 -35.28
C ASP A 192 9.53 9.70 -33.91
N ILE A 193 10.03 8.58 -33.37
CA ILE A 193 9.78 8.12 -32.01
C ILE A 193 11.12 8.01 -31.29
N ILE A 194 11.27 8.70 -30.17
CA ILE A 194 12.47 8.74 -29.34
C ILE A 194 12.23 7.88 -28.09
N LEU A 195 12.81 6.69 -28.08
CA LEU A 195 12.84 5.77 -26.94
C LEU A 195 14.02 6.15 -26.04
N VAL A 196 13.73 6.78 -24.89
CA VAL A 196 14.72 7.26 -23.92
C VAL A 196 14.85 6.28 -22.76
N ASP A 197 15.96 5.55 -22.74
CA ASP A 197 16.34 4.65 -21.67
C ASP A 197 17.04 5.44 -20.53
N ASP A 198 16.36 5.58 -19.38
CA ASP A 198 16.92 6.19 -18.16
C ASP A 198 17.78 5.19 -17.37
N PHE A 199 18.77 4.61 -18.05
CA PHE A 199 19.79 3.72 -17.49
C PHE A 199 19.22 2.39 -16.95
N SER A 200 18.38 1.70 -17.72
CA SER A 200 17.84 0.37 -17.38
C SER A 200 18.94 -0.68 -17.24
N ASP A 201 18.72 -1.63 -16.33
CA ASP A 201 19.62 -2.76 -16.05
C ASP A 201 19.29 -4.00 -16.94
N ASP A 202 18.06 -4.11 -17.45
CA ASP A 202 17.59 -5.32 -18.15
C ASP A 202 18.25 -5.56 -19.53
N GLN A 203 18.65 -6.81 -19.81
CA GLN A 203 19.22 -7.24 -21.09
C GLN A 203 18.24 -7.16 -22.27
N HIS A 204 16.94 -7.35 -22.06
CA HIS A 204 15.96 -7.19 -23.14
C HIS A 204 15.79 -5.72 -23.55
N ILE A 205 16.05 -4.78 -22.64
CA ILE A 205 16.13 -3.35 -22.97
C ILE A 205 17.49 -3.03 -23.60
N THR A 206 18.59 -3.37 -22.93
CA THR A 206 19.93 -2.90 -23.32
C THR A 206 20.46 -3.50 -24.63
N VAL A 207 20.04 -4.72 -24.99
CA VAL A 207 20.54 -5.45 -26.17
C VAL A 207 19.44 -5.70 -27.21
N ARG A 208 18.30 -6.26 -26.80
CA ARG A 208 17.26 -6.72 -27.75
C ARG A 208 16.48 -5.56 -28.38
N LEU A 209 16.18 -4.49 -27.63
CA LEU A 209 15.41 -3.36 -28.15
C LEU A 209 16.14 -2.59 -29.27
N PRO A 210 17.43 -2.19 -29.15
CA PRO A 210 18.18 -1.56 -30.24
C PRO A 210 18.26 -2.37 -31.53
N GLU A 211 18.27 -3.71 -31.44
CA GLU A 211 18.23 -4.58 -32.61
C GLU A 211 16.82 -4.60 -33.23
N TYR A 212 15.79 -4.78 -32.39
CA TYR A 212 14.39 -4.89 -32.81
C TYR A 212 13.89 -3.64 -33.55
N ILE A 213 14.31 -2.44 -33.14
CA ILE A 213 13.84 -1.18 -33.75
C ILE A 213 14.40 -0.91 -35.16
N LYS A 214 15.46 -1.62 -35.60
CA LYS A 214 16.04 -1.42 -36.94
C LYS A 214 15.05 -1.63 -38.08
N LYS A 215 14.02 -2.46 -37.89
CA LYS A 215 12.99 -2.74 -38.92
C LYS A 215 12.22 -1.49 -39.38
N TRP A 216 12.17 -0.43 -38.56
CA TRP A 216 11.55 0.86 -38.92
C TRP A 216 12.54 1.90 -39.50
N LYS A 217 13.76 1.49 -39.89
CA LYS A 217 14.69 2.26 -40.72
C LYS A 217 14.99 3.69 -40.21
N GLY A 218 15.08 3.86 -38.88
CA GLY A 218 15.39 5.13 -38.24
C GLY A 218 14.19 6.00 -37.83
N LEU A 219 12.95 5.59 -38.11
CA LEU A 219 11.75 6.23 -37.55
C LEU A 219 11.72 6.11 -36.02
N VAL A 220 12.08 4.94 -35.49
CA VAL A 220 12.22 4.68 -34.06
C VAL A 220 13.71 4.77 -33.70
N LYS A 221 14.04 5.63 -32.74
CA LYS A 221 15.41 5.96 -32.31
C LYS A 221 15.58 5.62 -30.84
N TYR A 222 16.74 5.08 -30.47
CA TYR A 222 17.07 4.71 -29.09
C TYR A 222 18.13 5.66 -28.52
N VAL A 223 17.85 6.25 -27.36
CA VAL A 223 18.72 7.21 -26.66
C VAL A 223 18.88 6.74 -25.22
N ARG A 224 20.11 6.42 -24.79
CA ARG A 224 20.39 5.96 -23.43
C ARG A 224 21.11 7.02 -22.61
N THR A 225 20.68 7.26 -21.38
CA THR A 225 21.38 8.14 -20.43
C THR A 225 22.62 7.44 -19.86
N LYS A 226 23.66 8.22 -19.51
CA LYS A 226 24.94 7.67 -18.98
C LYS A 226 24.85 7.18 -17.54
N GLN A 227 23.83 7.64 -16.82
CA GLN A 227 23.50 7.33 -15.44
C GLN A 227 22.00 7.59 -15.27
N ARG A 228 21.40 7.03 -14.23
CA ARG A 228 19.99 7.27 -13.95
C ARG A 228 19.76 8.73 -13.52
N VAL A 229 19.08 9.52 -14.36
CA VAL A 229 18.80 10.96 -14.13
C VAL A 229 17.36 11.21 -13.68
N GLY A 230 16.46 10.25 -13.87
CA GLY A 230 15.04 10.37 -13.54
C GLY A 230 14.19 10.90 -14.69
N LEU A 231 12.88 10.70 -14.57
CA LEU A 231 11.87 10.96 -15.61
C LEU A 231 12.00 12.36 -16.23
N ILE A 232 12.21 13.37 -15.38
CA ILE A 232 12.16 14.78 -15.76
C ILE A 232 13.32 15.16 -16.68
N GLU A 233 14.57 14.89 -16.30
CA GLU A 233 15.72 15.17 -17.17
C GLU A 233 15.74 14.24 -18.39
N ALA A 234 15.31 12.98 -18.26
CA ALA A 234 15.20 12.06 -19.39
C ALA A 234 14.18 12.56 -20.45
N ARG A 235 13.07 13.18 -20.04
CA ARG A 235 12.14 13.88 -20.96
C ARG A 235 12.83 15.03 -21.69
N VAL A 236 13.70 15.80 -21.03
CA VAL A 236 14.47 16.88 -21.68
C VAL A 236 15.54 16.31 -22.62
N VAL A 237 16.19 15.19 -22.29
CA VAL A 237 17.09 14.45 -23.21
C VAL A 237 16.35 14.02 -24.48
N GLY A 238 15.15 13.44 -24.34
CA GLY A 238 14.30 13.11 -25.49
C GLY A 238 13.90 14.33 -26.32
N ALA A 239 13.51 15.43 -25.66
CA ALA A 239 13.14 16.67 -26.34
C ALA A 239 14.30 17.31 -27.11
N ARG A 240 15.55 17.15 -26.65
CA ARG A 240 16.75 17.57 -27.39
C ARG A 240 16.97 16.72 -28.64
N ALA A 241 16.71 15.41 -28.57
CA ALA A 241 16.93 14.44 -29.65
C ALA A 241 15.81 14.38 -30.72
N ALA A 242 14.60 14.80 -30.38
CA ALA A 242 13.45 14.91 -31.29
C ALA A 242 13.73 15.77 -32.54
N GLU A 243 13.24 15.39 -33.73
CA GLU A 243 13.38 16.19 -34.96
C GLU A 243 12.11 16.94 -35.41
N GLY A 244 10.95 16.67 -34.79
CA GLY A 244 9.67 17.27 -35.12
C GLY A 244 9.48 18.68 -34.54
N ASP A 245 8.51 19.39 -35.11
CA ASP A 245 8.09 20.73 -34.68
C ASP A 245 7.40 20.71 -33.31
N VAL A 246 6.68 19.62 -33.01
CA VAL A 246 6.02 19.33 -31.74
C VAL A 246 6.68 18.14 -31.07
N ILE A 247 6.93 18.25 -29.76
CA ILE A 247 7.24 17.09 -28.92
C ILE A 247 5.95 16.57 -28.28
N VAL A 248 5.75 15.26 -28.34
CA VAL A 248 4.65 14.56 -27.70
C VAL A 248 5.24 13.58 -26.69
N ILE A 249 5.02 13.80 -25.40
CA ILE A 249 5.49 12.90 -24.35
C ILE A 249 4.39 11.87 -24.08
N LEU A 250 4.77 10.60 -24.07
CA LEU A 250 3.97 9.47 -23.60
C LEU A 250 4.78 8.67 -22.58
N ASP A 251 4.11 8.10 -21.58
CA ASP A 251 4.75 7.10 -20.71
C ASP A 251 4.79 5.75 -21.43
N ALA A 252 5.75 4.89 -21.08
CA ALA A 252 6.12 3.69 -21.84
C ALA A 252 5.13 2.50 -21.73
N HIS A 253 3.94 2.73 -21.21
CA HIS A 253 2.89 1.73 -20.98
C HIS A 253 1.52 2.34 -21.33
N CYS A 254 1.41 2.82 -22.57
CA CYS A 254 0.24 3.49 -23.12
C CYS A 254 -0.27 2.84 -24.42
N GLU A 255 -1.53 3.04 -24.76
CA GLU A 255 -2.10 2.62 -26.05
C GLU A 255 -2.93 3.77 -26.64
N CYS A 256 -2.52 4.25 -27.80
CA CYS A 256 -3.16 5.37 -28.48
C CYS A 256 -4.47 4.90 -29.14
N VAL A 257 -5.54 5.68 -28.98
CA VAL A 257 -6.81 5.44 -29.68
C VAL A 257 -6.71 5.98 -31.11
N THR A 258 -7.52 5.45 -32.02
CA THR A 258 -7.70 5.95 -33.39
C THR A 258 -7.85 7.47 -33.44
N ASN A 259 -7.13 8.13 -34.36
CA ASN A 259 -7.18 9.58 -34.60
C ASN A 259 -6.82 10.43 -33.35
N TRP A 260 -5.94 9.93 -32.46
CA TRP A 260 -5.49 10.70 -31.30
C TRP A 260 -4.59 11.91 -31.64
N LEU A 261 -3.75 11.81 -32.67
CA LEU A 261 -2.68 12.79 -32.93
C LEU A 261 -3.15 14.08 -33.64
N PRO A 262 -3.95 14.04 -34.74
CA PRO A 262 -4.39 15.25 -35.44
C PRO A 262 -5.13 16.28 -34.56
N PRO A 263 -6.01 15.88 -33.61
CA PRO A 263 -6.64 16.82 -32.69
C PRO A 263 -5.63 17.61 -31.84
N LEU A 264 -4.59 16.96 -31.32
CA LEU A 264 -3.55 17.62 -30.51
C LEU A 264 -2.77 18.64 -31.35
N LEU A 265 -2.29 18.22 -32.52
CA LEU A 265 -1.48 19.05 -33.41
C LEU A 265 -2.26 20.26 -33.95
N THR A 266 -3.56 20.11 -34.19
CA THR A 266 -4.43 21.22 -34.62
C THR A 266 -4.47 22.35 -33.58
N ARG A 267 -4.47 22.04 -32.28
CA ARG A 267 -4.48 23.06 -31.22
C ARG A 267 -3.16 23.81 -31.10
N ILE A 268 -2.04 23.13 -31.37
CA ILE A 268 -0.72 23.75 -31.41
C ILE A 268 -0.52 24.55 -32.71
N ALA A 269 -1.09 24.10 -33.83
CA ALA A 269 -1.09 24.84 -35.10
C ALA A 269 -1.86 26.18 -34.98
N LEU A 270 -3.04 26.17 -34.36
CA LEU A 270 -3.85 27.36 -34.09
C LEU A 270 -3.17 28.32 -33.09
N ASN A 271 -2.48 27.80 -32.09
CA ASN A 271 -1.70 28.60 -31.14
C ASN A 271 -0.49 27.81 -30.64
N ARG A 272 0.71 28.18 -31.13
CA ARG A 272 1.97 27.50 -30.78
C ARG A 272 2.28 27.46 -29.28
N LYS A 273 1.68 28.36 -28.48
CA LYS A 273 1.85 28.41 -27.03
C LYS A 273 0.86 27.52 -26.26
N THR A 274 0.15 26.63 -26.95
CA THR A 274 -0.74 25.63 -26.35
C THR A 274 0.06 24.41 -25.90
N LEU A 275 -0.12 24.01 -24.64
CA LEU A 275 0.17 22.67 -24.14
C LEU A 275 -1.12 21.84 -24.32
N ALA A 276 -1.14 20.97 -25.33
CA ALA A 276 -2.28 20.12 -25.63
C ALA A 276 -2.16 18.79 -24.89
N VAL A 277 -3.23 18.33 -24.26
CA VAL A 277 -3.25 17.14 -23.39
C VAL A 277 -4.35 16.18 -23.87
N PRO A 278 -4.06 14.89 -24.13
CA PRO A 278 -5.10 13.92 -24.45
C PRO A 278 -5.92 13.57 -23.21
N ILE A 279 -7.13 13.06 -23.42
CA ILE A 279 -7.88 12.35 -22.38
C ILE A 279 -7.13 11.04 -22.10
N VAL A 280 -6.81 10.79 -20.83
CA VAL A 280 -6.04 9.63 -20.38
C VAL A 280 -7.00 8.55 -19.91
N ASP A 281 -7.21 7.54 -20.75
CA ASP A 281 -8.08 6.39 -20.43
C ASP A 281 -7.35 5.35 -19.57
N GLY A 282 -8.11 4.51 -18.86
CA GLY A 282 -7.58 3.50 -17.95
C GLY A 282 -7.36 2.15 -18.63
N ILE A 283 -6.12 1.69 -18.70
CA ILE A 283 -5.81 0.28 -18.95
C ILE A 283 -5.65 -0.43 -17.60
N ASP A 284 -6.44 -1.47 -17.37
CA ASP A 284 -6.38 -2.26 -16.14
C ASP A 284 -5.04 -3.01 -16.01
N TRP A 285 -4.35 -2.87 -14.88
CA TRP A 285 -3.02 -3.44 -14.69
C TRP A 285 -2.98 -4.97 -14.62
N ASN A 286 -4.11 -5.64 -14.36
CA ASN A 286 -4.14 -7.09 -14.21
C ASN A 286 -4.61 -7.82 -15.48
N THR A 287 -5.65 -7.30 -16.12
CA THR A 287 -6.34 -7.89 -17.28
C THR A 287 -5.99 -7.21 -18.60
N LEU A 288 -5.38 -6.01 -18.56
CA LEU A 288 -5.03 -5.18 -19.71
C LEU A 288 -6.25 -4.74 -20.54
N GLY A 289 -7.44 -4.72 -19.94
CA GLY A 289 -8.66 -4.18 -20.55
C GLY A 289 -8.67 -2.64 -20.59
N HIS A 290 -9.10 -2.06 -21.71
CA HIS A 290 -9.15 -0.62 -21.94
C HIS A 290 -10.52 -0.03 -21.58
N ASN A 291 -10.55 0.88 -20.62
CA ASN A 291 -11.75 1.50 -20.07
C ASN A 291 -11.68 3.03 -20.21
N SER A 292 -12.81 3.67 -20.50
CA SER A 292 -12.85 5.13 -20.59
C SER A 292 -12.56 5.79 -19.24
N ALA A 293 -11.86 6.92 -19.25
CA ALA A 293 -11.61 7.75 -18.08
C ALA A 293 -12.88 8.15 -17.32
N TYR A 294 -13.99 8.44 -18.05
CA TYR A 294 -15.18 9.06 -17.48
C TYR A 294 -16.49 8.40 -17.96
N PHE A 295 -17.09 7.59 -17.09
CA PHE A 295 -18.34 6.85 -17.38
C PHE A 295 -19.57 7.74 -17.69
N SER A 296 -19.58 8.99 -17.24
CA SER A 296 -20.75 9.90 -17.36
C SER A 296 -20.78 10.73 -18.64
N GLY A 297 -19.75 10.66 -19.50
CA GLY A 297 -19.61 11.53 -20.66
C GLY A 297 -19.48 13.03 -20.33
N VAL A 298 -19.21 13.35 -19.07
CA VAL A 298 -18.95 14.71 -18.58
C VAL A 298 -17.43 14.97 -18.67
N PRO A 299 -17.00 16.09 -19.27
CA PRO A 299 -15.59 16.47 -19.28
C PRO A 299 -15.11 16.96 -17.89
N TYR A 300 -13.93 16.49 -17.50
CA TYR A 300 -13.20 16.87 -16.28
C TYR A 300 -11.95 17.67 -16.64
N ARG A 301 -11.39 18.43 -15.69
CA ARG A 301 -10.11 19.11 -15.84
C ARG A 301 -9.25 18.98 -14.59
N GLY A 302 -7.93 19.00 -14.81
CA GLY A 302 -6.93 18.90 -13.75
C GLY A 302 -6.89 20.16 -12.89
N ILE A 303 -7.01 19.95 -11.58
CA ILE A 303 -6.82 20.93 -10.49
C ILE A 303 -5.92 20.30 -9.40
N TRP A 304 -5.76 20.96 -8.25
CA TRP A 304 -4.99 20.43 -7.12
C TRP A 304 -5.59 20.88 -5.79
N GLU A 305 -5.07 20.40 -4.67
CA GLU A 305 -5.26 21.02 -3.35
C GLU A 305 -3.94 21.64 -2.83
N TRP A 306 -4.00 22.50 -1.82
CA TRP A 306 -2.86 23.34 -1.40
C TRP A 306 -1.59 22.59 -0.97
N GLY A 307 -1.64 21.30 -0.63
CA GLY A 307 -0.51 20.41 -0.40
C GLY A 307 0.09 19.75 -1.65
N PHE A 308 -0.34 20.15 -2.85
CA PHE A 308 0.05 19.62 -4.17
C PHE A 308 -0.39 18.18 -4.49
N LEU A 309 -1.45 17.67 -3.86
CA LEU A 309 -2.11 16.47 -4.38
C LEU A 309 -2.93 16.81 -5.64
N TYR A 310 -2.73 16.04 -6.72
CA TYR A 310 -3.44 16.21 -8.00
C TYR A 310 -4.90 15.78 -7.85
N LYS A 311 -5.80 16.53 -8.50
CA LYS A 311 -7.24 16.33 -8.41
C LYS A 311 -7.87 16.56 -9.77
N GLU A 312 -8.99 15.92 -10.02
CA GLU A 312 -9.80 16.18 -11.21
C GLU A 312 -11.19 16.60 -10.80
N THR A 313 -11.80 17.47 -11.60
CA THR A 313 -13.12 17.99 -11.31
C THR A 313 -13.84 18.31 -12.60
N GLU A 314 -15.18 18.21 -12.60
CA GLU A 314 -15.99 18.61 -13.76
C GLU A 314 -15.65 20.03 -14.21
N ILE A 315 -15.62 20.25 -15.53
CA ILE A 315 -15.45 21.62 -16.06
C ILE A 315 -16.56 22.53 -15.52
N PRO A 316 -16.22 23.73 -15.00
CA PRO A 316 -17.22 24.66 -14.50
C PRO A 316 -18.25 25.03 -15.58
N GLU A 317 -19.49 25.25 -15.15
CA GLU A 317 -20.61 25.55 -16.06
C GLU A 317 -20.32 26.74 -16.98
N ARG A 318 -19.63 27.77 -16.47
CA ARG A 318 -19.19 28.94 -17.25
C ARG A 318 -18.26 28.62 -18.43
N GLU A 319 -17.54 27.50 -18.42
CA GLU A 319 -16.74 27.06 -19.59
C GLU A 319 -17.56 26.11 -20.46
N ARG A 320 -18.34 25.21 -19.85
CA ARG A 320 -19.26 24.29 -20.54
C ARG A 320 -20.26 25.04 -21.44
N ASN A 321 -20.80 26.16 -20.95
CA ASN A 321 -21.76 27.00 -21.68
C ASN A 321 -21.13 27.83 -22.82
N LYS A 322 -19.79 27.86 -22.94
CA LYS A 322 -19.10 28.44 -24.11
C LYS A 322 -18.89 27.43 -25.24
N MET A 323 -18.99 26.14 -24.94
CA MET A 323 -18.76 25.07 -25.91
C MET A 323 -19.99 24.92 -26.82
N LYS A 324 -19.77 24.98 -28.13
CA LYS A 324 -20.77 24.75 -29.17
C LYS A 324 -21.02 23.26 -29.40
N TYR A 325 -19.98 22.43 -29.20
CA TYR A 325 -20.07 20.96 -29.27
C TYR A 325 -19.43 20.34 -28.03
N LYS A 326 -19.92 19.18 -27.58
CA LYS A 326 -19.45 18.54 -26.34
C LYS A 326 -18.00 18.06 -26.41
N THR A 327 -17.47 17.98 -27.63
CA THR A 327 -16.15 17.43 -27.97
C THR A 327 -15.11 18.50 -28.33
N GLU A 328 -15.43 19.78 -28.16
CA GLU A 328 -14.44 20.85 -28.28
C GLU A 328 -13.37 20.75 -27.18
N PRO A 329 -12.10 21.10 -27.45
CA PRO A 329 -11.07 21.21 -26.42
C PRO A 329 -11.35 22.34 -25.42
N TYR A 330 -10.98 22.13 -24.16
CA TYR A 330 -11.25 23.07 -23.07
C TYR A 330 -10.02 23.35 -22.22
N LYS A 331 -10.02 24.51 -21.56
CA LYS A 331 -8.89 25.01 -20.78
C LYS A 331 -8.82 24.33 -19.41
N SER A 332 -7.64 23.84 -19.05
CA SER A 332 -7.37 23.18 -17.76
C SER A 332 -6.34 23.95 -16.93
N PRO A 333 -6.56 24.18 -15.62
CA PRO A 333 -5.55 24.78 -14.74
C PRO A 333 -4.22 24.01 -14.68
N THR A 334 -4.27 22.66 -14.67
CA THR A 334 -3.09 21.79 -14.71
C THR A 334 -3.31 20.52 -15.56
N HIS A 335 -2.32 19.65 -15.66
CA HIS A 335 -2.37 18.35 -16.32
C HIS A 335 -1.79 17.24 -15.43
N ALA A 336 -2.07 15.98 -15.74
CA ALA A 336 -1.60 14.82 -14.96
C ALA A 336 -0.08 14.54 -15.03
N GLY A 337 0.66 15.26 -15.89
CA GLY A 337 2.11 15.11 -16.06
C GLY A 337 2.56 14.05 -17.06
N GLY A 338 1.88 12.89 -17.13
CA GLY A 338 2.26 11.74 -17.97
C GLY A 338 2.31 12.04 -19.47
N LEU A 339 1.16 12.43 -20.03
CA LEU A 339 0.93 12.55 -21.46
C LEU A 339 0.65 14.00 -21.87
N LEU A 340 1.36 14.53 -22.89
CA LEU A 340 1.20 15.90 -23.39
C LEU A 340 1.82 16.12 -24.77
N ALA A 341 1.42 17.19 -25.46
CA ALA A 341 2.01 17.70 -26.68
C ALA A 341 2.29 19.22 -26.58
N ILE A 342 3.48 19.65 -27.00
CA ILE A 342 3.89 21.07 -26.99
C ILE A 342 4.86 21.38 -28.13
N GLU A 343 4.79 22.59 -28.68
CA GLU A 343 5.72 23.09 -29.71
C GLU A 343 7.17 23.09 -29.16
N LYS A 344 8.09 22.43 -29.87
CA LYS A 344 9.44 22.12 -29.36
C LYS A 344 10.22 23.39 -29.02
N LYS A 345 10.18 24.41 -29.87
CA LYS A 345 10.87 25.68 -29.63
C LYS A 345 10.24 26.41 -28.45
N TRP A 346 8.90 26.44 -28.33
CA TRP A 346 8.24 27.01 -27.15
C TRP A 346 8.64 26.30 -25.86
N PHE A 347 8.74 24.98 -25.83
CA PHE A 347 9.23 24.23 -24.67
C PHE A 347 10.63 24.66 -24.22
N PHE A 348 11.55 24.94 -25.16
CA PHE A 348 12.89 25.46 -24.83
C PHE A 348 12.93 26.98 -24.58
N GLU A 349 12.06 27.79 -25.19
CA GLU A 349 11.86 29.21 -24.84
C GLU A 349 11.34 29.36 -23.40
N LEU A 350 10.56 28.38 -22.93
CA LEU A 350 10.14 28.17 -21.55
C LEU A 350 11.25 27.61 -20.63
N GLY A 351 12.46 27.38 -21.14
CA GLY A 351 13.56 26.82 -20.36
C GLY A 351 13.45 25.32 -20.05
N ALA A 352 12.60 24.58 -20.79
CA ALA A 352 12.26 23.18 -20.51
C ALA A 352 11.72 22.97 -19.07
N TYR A 353 11.88 21.78 -18.49
CA TYR A 353 11.66 21.56 -17.06
C TYR A 353 12.84 22.11 -16.23
N ASP A 354 12.59 22.57 -15.00
CA ASP A 354 13.66 22.94 -14.08
C ASP A 354 14.54 21.71 -13.74
N PRO A 355 15.84 21.72 -14.08
CA PRO A 355 16.72 20.56 -13.90
C PRO A 355 16.97 20.21 -12.44
N ASN A 356 16.53 21.03 -11.48
CA ASN A 356 16.59 20.77 -10.05
C ASN A 356 15.32 20.13 -9.49
N ILE A 357 14.26 19.99 -10.29
CA ILE A 357 13.14 19.10 -9.96
C ILE A 357 13.59 17.68 -10.35
N LYS A 358 13.90 16.87 -9.34
CA LYS A 358 14.59 15.58 -9.53
C LYS A 358 13.61 14.42 -9.53
N ILE A 359 13.92 13.39 -10.31
CA ILE A 359 13.23 12.10 -10.35
C ILE A 359 11.78 12.21 -10.84
N TRP A 360 10.85 12.62 -9.98
CA TRP A 360 9.41 12.65 -10.23
C TRP A 360 8.68 13.53 -9.19
N GLY A 361 7.57 14.14 -9.59
CA GLY A 361 6.64 14.88 -8.74
C GLY A 361 6.93 16.37 -8.75
N GLY A 362 5.93 17.18 -9.10
CA GLY A 362 6.00 18.64 -9.15
C GLY A 362 6.16 19.22 -10.56
N GLU A 363 6.67 18.43 -11.51
CA GLU A 363 6.93 18.87 -12.89
C GLU A 363 5.65 19.27 -13.65
N GLN A 364 4.53 18.62 -13.33
CA GLN A 364 3.23 18.91 -13.93
C GLN A 364 2.69 20.27 -13.50
N TYR A 365 2.89 20.65 -12.23
CA TYR A 365 2.53 21.98 -11.73
C TYR A 365 3.49 23.04 -12.26
N GLU A 366 4.80 22.74 -12.29
CA GLU A 366 5.83 23.65 -12.80
C GLU A 366 5.55 24.05 -14.25
N LEU A 367 5.32 23.08 -15.13
CA LEU A 367 5.02 23.33 -16.54
C LEU A 367 3.66 24.01 -16.71
N SER A 368 2.63 23.62 -15.95
CA SER A 368 1.30 24.25 -16.00
C SER A 368 1.35 25.73 -15.64
N PHE A 369 1.94 26.06 -14.49
CA PHE A 369 2.05 27.43 -14.00
C PHE A 369 2.89 28.27 -14.96
N LYS A 370 4.01 27.72 -15.43
CA LYS A 370 4.86 28.35 -16.43
C LYS A 370 4.12 28.65 -17.74
N VAL A 371 3.44 27.65 -18.33
CA VAL A 371 2.69 27.84 -19.58
C VAL A 371 1.63 28.93 -19.43
N TRP A 372 0.79 28.86 -18.38
CA TRP A 372 -0.26 29.84 -18.16
C TRP A 372 0.27 31.24 -17.83
N MET A 373 1.17 31.36 -16.86
CA MET A 373 1.64 32.65 -16.38
C MET A 373 2.52 33.36 -17.41
N CYS A 374 3.26 32.62 -18.25
CA CYS A 374 4.13 33.18 -19.30
C CYS A 374 3.42 33.32 -20.68
N GLY A 375 2.08 33.34 -20.70
CA GLY A 375 1.27 33.74 -21.85
C GLY A 375 1.00 32.65 -22.89
N GLY A 376 1.01 31.39 -22.46
CA GLY A 376 0.44 30.26 -23.19
C GLY A 376 -0.89 29.79 -22.57
N GLN A 377 -1.29 28.56 -22.90
CA GLN A 377 -2.50 27.94 -22.37
C GLN A 377 -2.37 26.42 -22.30
N VAL A 378 -3.03 25.78 -21.34
CA VAL A 378 -3.13 24.31 -21.25
C VAL A 378 -4.55 23.90 -21.66
N GLU A 379 -4.66 23.05 -22.68
CA GLU A 379 -5.94 22.58 -23.23
C GLU A 379 -6.01 21.06 -23.20
N TRP A 380 -7.11 20.53 -22.66
CA TRP A 380 -7.45 19.12 -22.77
C TRP A 380 -8.28 18.91 -24.03
N VAL A 381 -7.88 17.94 -24.85
CA VAL A 381 -8.36 17.75 -26.21
C VAL A 381 -9.27 16.52 -26.26
N THR A 382 -10.58 16.74 -26.11
CA THR A 382 -11.60 15.70 -25.92
C THR A 382 -11.62 14.59 -26.97
N CYS A 383 -11.16 14.85 -28.21
CA CYS A 383 -11.10 13.82 -29.27
C CYS A 383 -9.75 13.11 -29.40
N SER A 384 -8.77 13.48 -28.58
CA SER A 384 -7.52 12.74 -28.42
C SER A 384 -7.61 11.88 -27.18
N HIS A 385 -7.58 10.55 -27.36
CA HIS A 385 -7.61 9.59 -26.27
C HIS A 385 -6.38 8.70 -26.32
N VAL A 386 -5.78 8.45 -25.15
CA VAL A 386 -4.66 7.52 -24.99
C VAL A 386 -4.86 6.75 -23.68
N GLY A 387 -4.96 5.43 -23.77
CA GLY A 387 -5.00 4.55 -22.61
C GLY A 387 -3.66 4.49 -21.91
N HIS A 388 -3.65 4.39 -20.58
CA HIS A 388 -2.46 4.31 -19.74
C HIS A 388 -2.63 3.21 -18.67
N ILE A 389 -1.59 2.40 -18.43
CA ILE A 389 -1.63 1.36 -17.39
C ILE A 389 -1.46 1.97 -16.00
N TYR A 390 -2.55 2.03 -15.23
CA TYR A 390 -2.52 2.46 -13.83
C TYR A 390 -2.00 1.33 -12.94
N ARG A 391 -0.70 1.37 -12.61
CA ARG A 391 0.01 0.30 -11.88
C ARG A 391 -0.66 -0.09 -10.57
N GLY A 392 -0.77 -1.41 -10.35
CA GLY A 392 -1.22 -2.04 -9.12
C GLY A 392 -0.16 -2.08 -8.01
N PRO A 393 -0.46 -2.75 -6.88
CA PRO A 393 0.44 -2.87 -5.74
C PRO A 393 1.68 -3.71 -6.09
N ARG A 394 2.86 -3.09 -6.03
CA ARG A 394 4.16 -3.68 -6.40
C ARG A 394 5.14 -3.76 -5.23
N LYS A 395 6.10 -4.68 -5.28
CA LYS A 395 7.13 -4.87 -4.24
C LYS A 395 8.48 -4.25 -4.60
N ARG A 396 8.86 -4.23 -5.88
CA ARG A 396 10.09 -3.57 -6.37
C ARG A 396 9.92 -2.04 -6.27
N SER A 397 10.88 -1.33 -5.68
CA SER A 397 10.89 0.15 -5.68
C SER A 397 11.37 0.70 -7.02
N MET A 398 10.79 1.82 -7.48
CA MET A 398 11.25 2.54 -8.68
C MET A 398 12.16 3.73 -8.33
N HIS A 399 12.35 4.05 -7.05
CA HIS A 399 13.30 5.10 -6.67
C HIS A 399 14.73 4.61 -6.92
N PRO A 400 15.64 5.47 -7.44
CA PRO A 400 17.06 5.15 -7.50
C PRO A 400 17.59 4.66 -6.15
N LYS A 401 18.58 3.75 -6.13
CA LYS A 401 19.19 3.28 -4.88
C LYS A 401 19.77 4.49 -4.12
N GLY A 402 19.24 4.77 -2.94
CA GLY A 402 19.59 5.96 -2.13
C GLY A 402 18.76 7.22 -2.38
N ALA A 403 17.81 7.21 -3.33
CA ALA A 403 16.88 8.32 -3.49
C ALA A 403 15.83 8.33 -2.35
N SER A 404 15.73 9.48 -1.69
CA SER A 404 14.80 9.72 -0.60
C SER A 404 13.34 9.78 -1.08
N PHE A 405 12.43 9.15 -0.33
CA PHE A 405 10.97 9.29 -0.48
C PHE A 405 10.51 10.76 -0.44
N HIS A 406 11.31 11.64 0.17
CA HIS A 406 11.01 13.07 0.34
C HIS A 406 11.38 13.94 -0.87
N GLN A 407 11.95 13.38 -1.95
CA GLN A 407 12.36 14.19 -3.12
C GLN A 407 11.19 14.95 -3.77
N SER A 408 10.00 14.35 -3.84
CA SER A 408 8.79 15.01 -4.33
C SER A 408 8.40 16.21 -3.47
N HIS A 409 8.64 16.16 -2.15
CA HIS A 409 8.34 17.27 -1.24
C HIS A 409 9.29 18.45 -1.45
N VAL A 410 10.56 18.17 -1.73
CA VAL A 410 11.57 19.18 -2.12
C VAL A 410 11.17 19.82 -3.44
N ASN A 411 10.79 19.01 -4.43
CA ASN A 411 10.30 19.48 -5.73
C ASN A 411 9.06 20.38 -5.58
N HIS A 412 8.05 19.95 -4.83
CA HIS A 412 6.83 20.70 -4.54
C HIS A 412 7.12 22.05 -3.87
N MET A 413 7.96 22.06 -2.83
CA MET A 413 8.36 23.31 -2.16
C MET A 413 9.14 24.23 -3.10
N ARG A 414 9.97 23.68 -3.99
CA ARG A 414 10.67 24.44 -5.02
C ARG A 414 9.72 25.10 -6.04
N VAL A 415 8.69 24.38 -6.49
CA VAL A 415 7.65 24.93 -7.38
C VAL A 415 6.89 26.06 -6.66
N ALA A 416 6.52 25.87 -5.39
CA ALA A 416 5.89 26.92 -4.60
C ALA A 416 6.77 28.18 -4.48
N GLU A 417 8.06 28.03 -4.21
CA GLU A 417 9.00 29.14 -4.05
C GLU A 417 9.24 29.96 -5.33
N ILE A 418 9.13 29.34 -6.51
CA ILE A 418 9.35 30.00 -7.81
C ILE A 418 8.07 30.58 -8.39
N TRP A 419 6.95 29.86 -8.26
CA TRP A 419 5.73 30.13 -9.04
C TRP A 419 4.51 30.58 -8.22
N MET A 420 4.44 30.32 -6.91
CA MET A 420 3.22 30.62 -6.12
C MET A 420 3.18 31.99 -5.44
N ASP A 421 4.22 32.82 -5.58
CA ASP A 421 4.30 34.15 -4.95
C ASP A 421 3.99 34.10 -3.43
N GLU A 422 3.08 34.95 -2.93
CA GLU A 422 2.61 34.94 -1.54
C GLU A 422 1.82 33.67 -1.17
N TYR A 423 1.27 32.93 -2.15
CA TYR A 423 0.43 31.76 -1.92
C TYR A 423 1.22 30.51 -1.51
N LYS A 424 2.56 30.52 -1.60
CA LYS A 424 3.40 29.44 -1.06
C LYS A 424 3.16 29.16 0.43
N ILE A 425 2.65 30.15 1.17
CA ILE A 425 2.27 29.98 2.58
C ILE A 425 1.15 28.95 2.78
N TYR A 426 0.26 28.75 1.80
CA TYR A 426 -0.84 27.79 1.89
C TYR A 426 -0.34 26.35 1.74
N TYR A 427 0.70 26.14 0.92
CA TYR A 427 1.43 24.88 0.89
C TYR A 427 2.14 24.62 2.22
N MET A 428 2.81 25.62 2.79
CA MET A 428 3.41 25.49 4.14
C MET A 428 2.36 25.26 5.24
N ARG A 429 1.13 25.78 5.11
CA ARG A 429 0.05 25.48 6.08
C ARG A 429 -0.39 24.02 6.01
N ARG A 430 -0.56 23.46 4.79
CA ARG A 430 -0.84 22.02 4.60
C ARG A 430 0.34 21.13 5.02
N ARG A 431 1.57 21.52 4.68
CA ARG A 431 2.81 20.75 4.88
C ARG A 431 3.87 21.57 5.66
N PRO A 432 3.65 21.86 6.95
CA PRO A 432 4.49 22.79 7.71
C PRO A 432 5.92 22.28 7.95
N ASN A 433 6.09 20.97 8.06
CA ASN A 433 7.39 20.31 8.07
C ASN A 433 8.21 20.52 6.77
N HIS A 434 7.60 20.99 5.67
CA HIS A 434 8.31 21.23 4.41
C HIS A 434 8.92 22.63 4.29
N ALA A 435 8.59 23.56 5.20
CA ALA A 435 9.10 24.94 5.18
C ALA A 435 10.63 25.05 5.39
N HIS A 436 11.27 23.99 5.89
CA HIS A 436 12.71 23.91 6.17
C HIS A 436 13.47 22.96 5.22
N LEU A 437 12.88 22.57 4.09
CA LEU A 437 13.54 21.72 3.10
C LEU A 437 14.59 22.49 2.28
N GLU A 438 15.71 21.84 2.01
CA GLU A 438 16.76 22.37 1.14
C GLU A 438 16.37 22.21 -0.34
N ILE A 439 15.72 23.23 -0.89
CA ILE A 439 15.18 23.26 -2.27
C ILE A 439 16.20 23.66 -3.36
N GLY A 440 17.47 23.85 -2.99
CA GLY A 440 18.53 24.31 -3.89
C GLY A 440 18.36 25.75 -4.40
N ASN A 441 19.25 26.18 -5.30
CA ASN A 441 19.23 27.54 -5.84
C ASN A 441 18.02 27.76 -6.79
N THR A 442 17.19 28.76 -6.52
CA THR A 442 16.00 29.12 -7.34
C THR A 442 16.20 30.34 -8.24
N SER A 443 17.38 30.97 -8.19
CA SER A 443 17.65 32.29 -8.80
C SER A 443 17.48 32.30 -10.32
N GLU A 444 17.93 31.24 -11.00
CA GLU A 444 17.86 31.14 -12.46
C GLU A 444 16.41 31.12 -12.97
N TYR A 445 15.54 30.33 -12.35
CA TYR A 445 14.14 30.19 -12.77
C TYR A 445 13.28 31.39 -12.33
N LYS A 446 13.63 32.05 -11.20
CA LYS A 446 13.07 33.36 -10.86
C LYS A 446 13.46 34.43 -11.88
N ALA A 447 14.71 34.45 -12.34
CA ALA A 447 15.16 35.35 -13.41
C ALA A 447 14.52 35.01 -14.78
N LEU A 448 14.33 33.72 -15.10
CA LEU A 448 13.60 33.29 -16.30
C LEU A 448 12.15 33.81 -16.29
N ARG A 449 11.44 33.65 -15.16
CA ARG A 449 10.07 34.15 -14.96
C ARG A 449 9.97 35.66 -15.17
N GLN A 450 10.98 36.42 -14.72
CA GLN A 450 11.08 37.86 -14.98
C GLN A 450 11.35 38.17 -16.46
N ARG A 451 12.31 37.49 -17.11
CA ARG A 451 12.65 37.70 -18.54
C ARG A 451 11.48 37.41 -19.48
N LEU A 452 10.66 36.42 -19.15
CA LEU A 452 9.46 36.05 -19.91
C LEU A 452 8.24 36.95 -19.57
N ASN A 453 8.39 37.93 -18.67
CA ASN A 453 7.34 38.81 -18.18
C ASN A 453 6.07 38.04 -17.71
N CYS A 454 6.29 36.95 -16.98
CA CYS A 454 5.20 36.09 -16.55
C CYS A 454 4.36 36.76 -15.46
N LYS A 455 3.05 36.51 -15.50
CA LYS A 455 2.06 37.07 -14.59
C LYS A 455 2.22 36.54 -13.15
N SER A 456 1.51 37.12 -12.21
CA SER A 456 1.47 36.66 -10.81
C SER A 456 0.63 35.39 -10.65
N PHE A 457 0.88 34.65 -9.58
CA PHE A 457 0.06 33.49 -9.21
C PHE A 457 -1.37 33.91 -8.86
N LYS A 458 -1.55 35.10 -8.27
CA LYS A 458 -2.88 35.70 -8.10
C LYS A 458 -3.63 35.82 -9.43
N TRP A 459 -3.00 36.33 -10.49
CA TRP A 459 -3.65 36.40 -11.80
C TRP A 459 -4.05 35.01 -12.30
N PHE A 460 -3.19 34.01 -12.13
CA PHE A 460 -3.47 32.63 -12.54
C PHE A 460 -4.68 32.03 -11.79
N LEU A 461 -4.77 32.24 -10.47
CA LEU A 461 -5.96 31.86 -9.70
C LEU A 461 -7.21 32.61 -10.17
N ASP A 462 -7.16 33.94 -10.27
CA ASP A 462 -8.33 34.76 -10.62
C ASP A 462 -8.86 34.47 -12.05
N ASN A 463 -7.99 34.09 -13.00
CA ASN A 463 -8.34 34.02 -14.42
C ASN A 463 -8.44 32.58 -14.97
N VAL A 464 -7.62 31.66 -14.47
CA VAL A 464 -7.51 30.28 -14.98
C VAL A 464 -8.11 29.27 -14.01
N ALA A 465 -7.67 29.33 -12.75
CA ALA A 465 -7.95 28.35 -11.71
C ALA A 465 -8.92 28.88 -10.64
N TYR A 466 -9.95 29.61 -11.08
CA TYR A 466 -10.85 30.40 -10.23
C TYR A 466 -11.73 29.53 -9.32
N GLU A 467 -12.03 28.29 -9.71
CA GLU A 467 -12.76 27.32 -8.88
C GLU A 467 -11.88 26.69 -7.78
N MET A 468 -10.55 26.91 -7.79
CA MET A 468 -9.65 26.37 -6.77
C MET A 468 -10.09 26.79 -5.37
N ALA A 469 -10.35 28.08 -5.16
CA ALA A 469 -10.74 28.60 -3.86
C ALA A 469 -12.16 28.21 -3.43
N GLU A 470 -13.00 27.74 -4.37
CA GLU A 470 -14.34 27.21 -4.10
C GLU A 470 -14.27 25.72 -3.69
N LYS A 471 -13.50 24.91 -4.44
CA LYS A 471 -13.39 23.45 -4.23
C LYS A 471 -12.40 23.09 -3.12
N TYR A 472 -11.32 23.87 -3.00
CA TYR A 472 -10.27 23.75 -2.00
C TYR A 472 -9.94 25.16 -1.46
N PRO A 473 -10.72 25.69 -0.52
CA PRO A 473 -10.51 27.06 -0.07
C PRO A 473 -9.16 27.22 0.66
N LEU A 474 -8.71 28.46 0.80
CA LEU A 474 -7.40 28.77 1.37
C LEU A 474 -7.32 28.27 2.84
N PRO A 475 -6.33 27.42 3.19
CA PRO A 475 -6.21 26.91 4.56
C PRO A 475 -5.88 28.06 5.54
N PRO A 476 -6.56 28.14 6.70
CA PRO A 476 -6.22 29.08 7.77
C PRO A 476 -4.79 28.91 8.30
N ALA A 477 -4.31 29.86 9.09
CA ALA A 477 -2.99 29.74 9.72
C ALA A 477 -3.00 28.61 10.75
N ASN A 478 -1.95 27.79 10.81
CA ASN A 478 -1.82 26.79 11.87
C ASN A 478 -1.60 27.50 13.20
N LEU A 479 -2.39 27.17 14.22
CA LEU A 479 -2.14 27.58 15.61
C LEU A 479 -1.00 26.73 16.18
N VAL A 480 -1.09 25.41 15.96
CA VAL A 480 -0.10 24.40 16.36
C VAL A 480 -0.07 23.26 15.34
N TRP A 481 1.07 22.58 15.24
CA TRP A 481 1.26 21.44 14.36
C TRP A 481 2.44 20.57 14.81
N GLY A 482 2.42 19.29 14.43
CA GLY A 482 3.52 18.35 14.71
C GLY A 482 3.08 16.97 15.14
N GLU A 483 3.97 16.27 15.83
CA GLU A 483 3.63 15.05 16.60
C GLU A 483 2.84 15.47 17.84
N MET A 484 1.67 14.87 18.08
CA MET A 484 0.84 15.12 19.26
C MET A 484 1.10 14.01 20.28
N ARG A 485 2.06 14.22 21.18
CA ARG A 485 2.48 13.22 22.18
C ARG A 485 1.65 13.37 23.45
N ASN A 486 1.14 12.28 24.00
CA ASN A 486 0.46 12.32 25.29
C ASN A 486 1.47 12.50 26.45
N GLU A 487 1.13 13.25 27.51
CA GLU A 487 2.08 13.46 28.62
C GLU A 487 2.06 12.34 29.68
N GLN A 488 0.96 11.58 29.82
CA GLN A 488 0.95 10.36 30.63
C GLN A 488 1.72 9.24 29.92
N TYR A 489 1.43 9.06 28.63
CA TYR A 489 1.97 7.98 27.82
C TYR A 489 3.03 8.51 26.87
N THR A 490 4.20 8.80 27.43
CA THR A 490 5.22 9.61 26.76
C THR A 490 5.85 8.98 25.52
N ASP A 491 5.68 7.68 25.26
CA ASP A 491 6.07 7.01 24.02
C ASP A 491 4.94 6.96 22.98
N LYS A 492 3.72 7.41 23.33
CA LYS A 492 2.52 7.36 22.51
C LYS A 492 2.16 8.73 21.93
N CYS A 493 1.82 8.73 20.65
CA CYS A 493 1.40 9.89 19.88
C CYS A 493 0.04 9.61 19.23
N ALA A 494 -0.77 10.64 19.02
CA ALA A 494 -1.90 10.53 18.10
C ALA A 494 -1.40 10.01 16.74
N ASP A 495 -2.17 9.10 16.14
CA ASP A 495 -1.82 8.43 14.89
C ASP A 495 -3.10 8.14 14.11
N THR A 496 -3.09 8.37 12.80
CA THR A 496 -4.22 7.97 11.95
C THR A 496 -4.24 6.47 11.68
N LEU A 497 -3.14 5.74 11.90
CA LEU A 497 -2.92 4.33 11.52
C LEU A 497 -3.18 4.01 10.02
N GLY A 498 -3.32 5.03 9.17
CA GLY A 498 -3.77 4.88 7.77
C GLY A 498 -5.28 4.76 7.61
N ASN A 499 -6.04 5.06 8.67
CA ASN A 499 -7.50 5.02 8.71
C ASN A 499 -8.13 5.95 7.65
N GLN A 500 -9.26 5.50 7.12
CA GLN A 500 -10.00 6.16 6.06
C GLN A 500 -11.12 7.05 6.63
N TYR A 501 -11.77 7.82 5.76
CA TYR A 501 -13.02 8.52 6.11
C TYR A 501 -14.02 7.55 6.74
N GLY A 502 -14.70 7.97 7.81
CA GLY A 502 -15.57 7.08 8.59
C GLY A 502 -14.93 6.57 9.88
N GLN A 503 -13.60 6.46 9.94
CA GLN A 503 -12.89 5.81 11.04
C GLN A 503 -12.33 6.81 12.07
N ARG A 504 -12.05 6.32 13.28
CA ARG A 504 -11.58 7.13 14.42
C ARG A 504 -10.08 7.41 14.34
N VAL A 505 -9.63 8.52 14.94
CA VAL A 505 -8.20 8.72 15.24
C VAL A 505 -7.80 7.85 16.44
N SER A 506 -6.56 7.39 16.44
CA SER A 506 -6.04 6.38 17.37
C SER A 506 -4.73 6.88 18.00
N ILE A 507 -4.11 6.05 18.82
CA ILE A 507 -2.80 6.31 19.40
C ILE A 507 -1.80 5.23 18.94
N GLY A 508 -0.58 5.65 18.63
CA GLY A 508 0.50 4.78 18.13
C GLY A 508 1.84 5.20 18.72
N GLY A 509 2.88 4.37 18.52
CA GLY A 509 4.22 4.69 19.01
C GLY A 509 4.78 5.94 18.34
N CYS A 510 5.15 6.96 19.13
CA CYS A 510 5.71 8.23 18.66
C CYS A 510 6.97 8.00 17.83
N HIS A 511 6.91 8.36 16.55
CA HIS A 511 7.95 7.98 15.61
C HIS A 511 8.64 9.18 14.91
N GLY A 512 8.11 10.40 15.05
CA GLY A 512 8.80 11.64 14.69
C GLY A 512 9.17 11.81 13.20
N GLN A 513 8.40 11.20 12.28
CA GLN A 513 8.63 11.27 10.82
C GLN A 513 7.48 11.96 10.07
N GLY A 514 6.47 12.47 10.79
CA GLY A 514 5.27 13.04 10.21
C GLY A 514 4.34 11.98 9.63
N GLY A 515 3.84 12.18 8.40
CA GLY A 515 2.86 11.28 7.80
C GLY A 515 1.60 11.16 8.66
N ASN A 516 1.25 9.95 9.06
CA ASN A 516 0.10 9.65 9.93
C ASN A 516 0.19 10.28 11.33
N GLN A 517 1.36 10.76 11.75
CA GLN A 517 1.57 11.48 13.01
C GLN A 517 1.83 12.99 12.81
N LEU A 518 1.54 13.56 11.62
CA LEU A 518 1.64 15.00 11.36
C LEU A 518 0.28 15.68 11.43
N PHE A 519 -0.13 16.06 12.62
CA PHE A 519 -1.38 16.76 12.85
C PHE A 519 -1.21 18.28 12.84
N ARG A 520 -2.30 18.99 12.58
CA ARG A 520 -2.40 20.45 12.63
C ARG A 520 -3.71 20.83 13.32
N ILE A 521 -3.67 21.84 14.19
CA ILE A 521 -4.85 22.57 14.64
C ILE A 521 -4.70 24.01 14.18
N ASN A 522 -5.67 24.53 13.44
CA ASN A 522 -5.59 25.86 12.84
C ASN A 522 -6.34 26.94 13.64
N THR A 523 -6.14 28.21 13.28
CA THR A 523 -6.74 29.38 13.96
C THR A 523 -8.26 29.45 13.87
N GLU A 524 -8.89 28.68 12.97
CA GLU A 524 -10.34 28.54 12.85
C GLU A 524 -10.87 27.29 13.59
N GLY A 525 -10.03 26.61 14.39
CA GLY A 525 -10.42 25.46 15.20
C GLY A 525 -10.69 24.17 14.41
N GLU A 526 -10.02 23.99 13.28
CA GLU A 526 -9.99 22.74 12.52
C GLU A 526 -8.80 21.88 12.94
N TRP A 527 -9.03 20.61 13.26
CA TRP A 527 -8.00 19.59 13.45
C TRP A 527 -7.89 18.75 12.18
N SER A 528 -6.71 18.70 11.54
CA SER A 528 -6.53 17.97 10.27
C SER A 528 -5.18 17.25 10.12
N VAL A 529 -5.19 16.16 9.32
CA VAL A 529 -4.03 15.46 8.74
C VAL A 529 -4.27 15.40 7.24
N ASP A 530 -3.27 15.75 6.44
CA ASP A 530 -3.40 15.81 4.97
C ASP A 530 -4.69 16.53 4.51
N GLU A 531 -5.62 15.83 3.85
CA GLU A 531 -6.95 16.32 3.44
C GLU A 531 -8.09 15.97 4.41
N GLN A 532 -7.82 15.13 5.41
CA GLN A 532 -8.79 14.68 6.39
C GLN A 532 -8.93 15.68 7.54
N CYS A 533 -10.15 15.98 7.92
CA CYS A 533 -10.47 16.74 9.13
C CYS A 533 -11.10 15.81 10.16
N TYR A 534 -10.81 16.07 11.43
CA TYR A 534 -11.30 15.28 12.56
C TYR A 534 -12.43 16.02 13.24
N ILE A 535 -13.54 15.30 13.48
CA ILE A 535 -14.74 15.87 14.09
C ILE A 535 -15.21 15.06 15.29
N SER A 536 -15.81 15.74 16.27
CA SER A 536 -16.46 15.14 17.42
C SER A 536 -17.82 14.54 17.04
N GLU A 537 -17.95 13.21 17.15
CA GLU A 537 -19.22 12.50 17.06
C GLU A 537 -19.47 11.76 18.36
N ARG A 538 -20.35 12.32 19.22
CA ARG A 538 -20.53 11.92 20.62
C ARG A 538 -19.18 11.98 21.36
N ASP A 539 -18.71 10.86 21.89
CA ASP A 539 -17.48 10.74 22.67
C ASP A 539 -16.28 10.29 21.81
N SER A 540 -16.39 10.39 20.48
CA SER A 540 -15.40 9.88 19.51
C SER A 540 -14.93 10.96 18.55
N ILE A 541 -13.72 10.79 18.03
CA ILE A 541 -13.07 11.72 17.09
C ILE A 541 -12.88 11.01 15.75
N VAL A 542 -13.57 11.48 14.70
CA VAL A 542 -13.76 10.72 13.45
C VAL A 542 -13.28 11.49 12.22
N ALA A 543 -12.59 10.80 11.30
CA ALA A 543 -12.12 11.35 10.04
C ALA A 543 -13.28 11.64 9.07
N ARG A 544 -13.31 12.86 8.54
CA ARG A 544 -14.27 13.39 7.56
C ARG A 544 -13.53 14.20 6.49
N HIS A 545 -14.19 14.50 5.38
CA HIS A 545 -13.67 15.47 4.41
C HIS A 545 -13.68 16.88 5.02
N CYS A 546 -12.54 17.58 4.97
CA CYS A 546 -12.44 18.96 5.43
C CYS A 546 -13.37 19.94 4.70
N VAL A 547 -13.74 19.63 3.45
CA VAL A 547 -14.57 20.48 2.60
C VAL A 547 -15.80 19.69 2.16
N LEU A 548 -16.99 20.22 2.45
CA LEU A 548 -18.28 19.69 2.01
C LEU A 548 -19.07 20.83 1.35
N GLY A 549 -19.48 20.64 0.09
CA GLY A 549 -20.22 21.66 -0.67
C GLY A 549 -19.48 23.00 -0.79
N GLY A 550 -18.14 22.97 -0.95
CA GLY A 550 -17.30 24.17 -1.05
C GLY A 550 -17.10 24.95 0.26
N LYS A 551 -17.52 24.39 1.41
CA LYS A 551 -17.34 25.00 2.73
C LYS A 551 -16.48 24.11 3.62
N TRP A 552 -15.59 24.74 4.39
CA TRP A 552 -14.87 24.08 5.47
C TRP A 552 -15.85 23.61 6.55
N ILE A 553 -15.79 22.32 6.92
CA ILE A 553 -16.55 21.74 8.02
C ILE A 553 -15.62 20.86 8.86
N PRO A 554 -15.60 21.00 10.20
CA PRO A 554 -16.29 21.96 11.05
C PRO A 554 -15.40 23.20 11.32
N LYS A 555 -16.02 24.36 11.55
CA LYS A 555 -15.34 25.56 12.04
C LYS A 555 -15.57 25.73 13.54
N GLY A 556 -14.52 26.17 14.24
CA GLY A 556 -14.56 26.54 15.66
C GLY A 556 -14.61 25.37 16.64
N GLU A 557 -14.45 24.14 16.16
CA GLU A 557 -14.65 22.94 16.98
C GLU A 557 -13.50 22.70 17.96
N TRP A 558 -12.25 22.84 17.53
CA TRP A 558 -11.08 22.49 18.33
C TRP A 558 -10.38 23.73 18.89
N LYS A 559 -10.08 23.72 20.19
CA LYS A 559 -9.22 24.70 20.84
C LYS A 559 -8.06 23.96 21.51
N TYR A 560 -6.85 24.48 21.38
CA TYR A 560 -5.68 23.97 22.10
C TYR A 560 -5.17 25.05 23.05
N ASP A 561 -5.04 24.71 24.33
CA ASP A 561 -4.50 25.60 25.35
C ASP A 561 -3.00 25.32 25.54
N ASN A 562 -2.14 26.31 25.31
CA ASN A 562 -0.70 26.16 25.47
C ASN A 562 -0.24 26.04 26.94
N GLN A 563 -1.05 26.48 27.90
CA GLN A 563 -0.75 26.42 29.34
C GLN A 563 -1.11 25.06 29.91
N THR A 564 -2.35 24.58 29.69
CA THR A 564 -2.79 23.27 30.20
C THR A 564 -2.42 22.10 29.28
N ARG A 565 -2.04 22.37 28.02
CA ARG A 565 -1.80 21.37 26.95
C ARG A 565 -3.01 20.53 26.59
N GLN A 566 -4.20 20.91 27.04
CA GLN A 566 -5.44 20.23 26.69
C GLN A 566 -5.95 20.66 25.32
N ILE A 567 -6.64 19.75 24.65
CA ILE A 567 -7.37 20.02 23.41
C ILE A 567 -8.86 19.87 23.72
N LEU A 568 -9.62 20.95 23.58
CA LEU A 568 -11.05 21.02 23.86
C LEU A 568 -11.85 20.95 22.56
N SER A 569 -12.82 20.02 22.48
CA SER A 569 -13.93 20.12 21.54
C SER A 569 -15.00 21.05 22.11
N THR A 570 -15.28 22.15 21.41
CA THR A 570 -16.35 23.10 21.75
C THR A 570 -17.74 22.52 21.47
N ASN A 571 -17.86 21.62 20.48
CA ASN A 571 -19.11 20.98 20.11
C ASN A 571 -19.54 19.91 21.14
N ALA A 572 -18.58 19.13 21.66
CA ALA A 572 -18.85 18.17 22.74
C ALA A 572 -18.74 18.76 24.15
N ASN A 573 -18.12 19.95 24.29
CA ASN A 573 -17.69 20.56 25.56
C ASN A 573 -16.86 19.58 26.42
N LYS A 574 -15.90 18.91 25.78
CA LYS A 574 -15.10 17.80 26.29
C LYS A 574 -13.66 17.86 25.79
N CYS A 575 -12.71 17.39 26.58
CA CYS A 575 -11.31 17.33 26.21
C CYS A 575 -10.95 16.01 25.51
N VAL A 576 -9.97 16.10 24.63
CA VAL A 576 -9.31 14.97 23.96
C VAL A 576 -8.52 14.21 25.00
N THR A 577 -8.94 13.00 25.33
CA THR A 577 -8.23 12.12 26.27
C THR A 577 -7.90 10.79 25.61
N THR A 578 -6.94 10.08 26.21
CA THR A 578 -6.61 8.70 25.85
C THR A 578 -6.42 7.90 27.13
N ASP A 579 -7.09 6.77 27.21
CA ASP A 579 -6.72 5.72 28.16
C ASP A 579 -5.67 4.84 27.45
N ASP A 580 -4.47 4.67 28.01
CA ASP A 580 -3.53 3.66 27.48
C ASP A 580 -3.98 2.29 27.97
N PRO A 581 -4.24 1.35 27.04
CA PRO A 581 -4.61 0.00 27.43
C PRO A 581 -3.35 -0.82 27.74
N GLU A 582 -2.72 -0.53 28.87
CA GLU A 582 -2.53 -1.64 29.82
C GLU A 582 -3.93 -2.07 30.26
N PHE A 583 -4.54 -2.89 29.39
CA PHE A 583 -5.88 -3.46 29.54
C PHE A 583 -6.07 -4.02 30.96
N ASP A 584 -6.72 -3.26 31.81
CA ASP A 584 -7.23 -3.81 33.06
C ASP A 584 -8.67 -4.24 32.84
N CYS A 585 -8.89 -5.55 32.80
CA CYS A 585 -10.13 -6.17 32.32
C CYS A 585 -11.29 -6.05 33.33
N ILE A 586 -11.10 -5.23 34.36
CA ILE A 586 -11.94 -5.06 35.55
C ILE A 586 -13.21 -4.23 35.25
N SER A 587 -13.27 -3.47 34.16
CA SER A 587 -14.43 -2.62 33.82
C SER A 587 -15.56 -3.30 33.04
N LEU A 588 -15.46 -4.60 32.70
CA LEU A 588 -16.38 -5.28 31.77
C LEU A 588 -17.87 -5.13 32.15
N ASP A 589 -18.18 -5.19 33.45
CA ASP A 589 -19.55 -5.12 33.99
C ASP A 589 -20.15 -3.69 34.00
N THR A 590 -19.30 -2.69 33.83
CA THR A 590 -19.64 -1.28 33.57
C THR A 590 -19.75 -1.06 32.07
N LEU A 591 -18.75 -1.53 31.30
CA LEU A 591 -18.67 -1.38 29.85
C LEU A 591 -19.83 -2.07 29.11
N LEU A 592 -20.30 -3.23 29.59
CA LEU A 592 -21.44 -3.97 29.03
C LEU A 592 -22.79 -3.22 29.13
N LYS A 593 -22.92 -2.29 30.09
CA LYS A 593 -24.13 -1.45 30.23
C LYS A 593 -24.15 -0.34 29.18
N ASP A 594 -22.99 0.20 28.80
CA ASP A 594 -22.85 1.26 27.81
C ASP A 594 -22.72 0.75 26.36
N LEU A 595 -22.07 -0.41 26.16
CA LEU A 595 -21.94 -1.05 24.83
C LEU A 595 -23.29 -1.42 24.20
N LYS A 596 -24.30 -1.77 25.01
CA LYS A 596 -25.68 -2.00 24.56
C LYS A 596 -26.38 -0.77 23.96
N ARG A 597 -25.77 0.42 24.03
CA ARG A 597 -26.29 1.67 23.44
C ARG A 597 -25.50 2.22 22.25
N SER A 598 -24.27 1.75 22.00
CA SER A 598 -23.33 2.47 21.09
C SER A 598 -22.71 1.64 19.97
N GLY A 599 -22.61 0.31 20.09
CA GLY A 599 -22.33 -0.60 18.96
C GLY A 599 -21.03 -0.35 18.19
N ASN A 600 -19.91 -0.05 18.86
CA ASN A 600 -18.56 -0.09 18.25
C ASN A 600 -17.46 -0.18 19.32
N ASN A 601 -16.44 -1.01 19.06
CA ASN A 601 -15.34 -1.31 19.99
C ASN A 601 -14.44 -0.11 20.35
N LEU A 602 -13.82 -0.18 21.53
CA LEU A 602 -13.02 0.86 22.19
C LEU A 602 -11.65 0.32 22.60
N LEU A 603 -10.69 0.26 21.67
CA LEU A 603 -9.30 -0.11 21.97
C LEU A 603 -8.33 0.78 21.17
N ASN A 604 -7.33 1.35 21.86
CA ASN A 604 -6.39 2.36 21.35
C ASN A 604 -7.09 3.60 20.74
N ILE A 605 -8.14 4.13 21.39
CA ILE A 605 -8.94 5.23 20.83
C ILE A 605 -8.70 6.51 21.61
N ILE A 606 -8.41 7.59 20.88
CA ILE A 606 -8.48 8.93 21.42
C ILE A 606 -9.97 9.33 21.45
N ILE A 607 -10.49 9.55 22.65
CA ILE A 607 -11.90 9.81 22.93
C ILE A 607 -12.11 11.25 23.42
N LEU A 608 -13.37 11.59 23.67
CA LEU A 608 -13.76 12.85 24.31
C LEU A 608 -14.40 12.57 25.67
N ASP A 609 -13.78 13.09 26.74
CA ASP A 609 -14.32 13.04 28.11
C ASP A 609 -14.32 14.44 28.76
N ALA A 610 -14.90 14.56 29.96
CA ALA A 610 -14.80 15.76 30.77
C ALA A 610 -13.32 16.17 30.97
N CYS A 611 -13.01 17.45 30.78
CA CYS A 611 -11.66 17.98 31.00
C CYS A 611 -11.27 17.89 32.49
N ARG A 612 -10.12 17.29 32.78
CA ARG A 612 -9.58 17.12 34.14
C ARG A 612 -8.22 17.76 34.21
N PHE A 613 -8.09 18.83 35.00
CA PHE A 613 -6.80 19.53 35.18
C PHE A 613 -5.81 18.75 36.09
N ASP A 614 -6.30 17.61 36.57
CA ASP A 614 -5.77 16.52 37.38
C ASP A 614 -4.73 15.55 36.83
N GLU A 615 -5.03 15.14 35.61
CA GLU A 615 -4.66 13.86 35.01
C GLU A 615 -3.86 14.16 33.74
N ASN A 616 -2.80 13.38 33.47
CA ASN A 616 -1.95 13.63 32.31
C ASN A 616 -2.51 13.01 31.01
N ASN A 617 -3.57 12.22 31.08
CA ASN A 617 -4.22 11.53 29.95
C ASN A 617 -4.90 12.48 28.95
N ASP A 618 -5.43 13.63 29.40
CA ASP A 618 -6.06 14.64 28.54
C ASP A 618 -5.10 15.76 28.06
N THR A 619 -3.82 15.64 28.42
CA THR A 619 -2.76 16.61 28.08
C THR A 619 -1.87 16.12 26.93
N TRP A 620 -1.65 16.99 25.93
CA TRP A 620 -1.01 16.64 24.66
C TRP A 620 0.08 17.64 24.28
N LYS A 621 1.33 17.18 24.31
CA LYS A 621 2.49 17.94 23.86
C LYS A 621 2.61 17.91 22.34
N ILE A 622 2.19 18.99 21.70
CA ILE A 622 2.31 19.15 20.24
C ILE A 622 3.71 19.69 19.90
N LYS A 623 4.49 18.92 19.14
CA LYS A 623 5.90 19.23 18.82
C LYS A 623 6.17 19.23 17.32
N ALA A 624 6.61 20.37 16.80
CA ALA A 624 7.00 20.54 15.41
C ALA A 624 8.06 19.52 14.96
N ILE A 625 7.75 18.80 13.86
CA ILE A 625 8.63 17.77 13.29
C ILE A 625 9.55 18.43 12.26
N ASN A 626 10.72 18.87 12.73
CA ASN A 626 11.71 19.61 11.92
C ASN A 626 12.91 18.75 11.46
N LYS A 627 12.91 17.44 11.73
CA LYS A 627 14.04 16.56 11.37
C LYS A 627 14.11 16.36 9.85
N GLN A 628 15.18 16.83 9.23
CA GLN A 628 15.62 16.29 7.94
C GLN A 628 16.05 14.82 8.11
N PRO A 629 15.59 13.89 7.27
CA PRO A 629 16.16 12.55 7.18
C PRO A 629 17.50 12.61 6.44
N HIS A 630 18.58 12.74 7.22
CA HIS A 630 19.99 12.48 6.91
C HIS A 630 20.47 12.64 5.45
N LEU A 631 20.92 13.85 5.10
CA LEU A 631 21.82 14.12 3.97
C LEU A 631 23.14 14.75 4.44
N LYS A 632 23.88 14.02 5.29
CA LYS A 632 25.27 14.35 5.70
C LYS A 632 26.17 13.12 5.60
N ALA A 633 26.34 12.60 4.38
CA ALA A 633 27.24 11.48 4.08
C ALA A 633 27.80 11.52 2.64
N ALA A 634 28.10 12.70 2.11
CA ALA A 634 28.94 12.90 0.92
C ALA A 634 29.51 14.33 0.94
N PHE A 635 30.74 14.48 0.45
CA PHE A 635 31.54 15.72 0.43
C PHE A 635 32.01 16.22 1.81
N GLY A 636 33.33 16.12 2.04
CA GLY A 636 33.98 16.58 3.25
C GLY A 636 34.36 18.06 3.21
N ASN A 637 34.44 18.66 4.40
CA ASN A 637 35.16 19.88 4.81
C ASN A 637 35.58 20.88 3.71
N ALA A 638 34.78 21.92 3.50
CA ALA A 638 35.27 23.25 3.18
C ALA A 638 34.28 24.35 3.58
N LEU A 639 34.80 25.36 4.31
CA LEU A 639 34.29 26.74 4.41
C LEU A 639 32.90 27.00 5.04
N THR A 640 32.93 27.49 6.28
CA THR A 640 31.89 28.35 6.86
C THR A 640 31.96 29.77 6.26
N PRO A 641 30.81 30.40 5.95
CA PRO A 641 30.70 31.85 5.86
C PRO A 641 29.83 32.42 6.98
N HIS A 642 30.35 33.42 7.69
CA HIS A 642 29.57 34.24 8.62
C HIS A 642 28.50 35.05 7.88
N ILE A 643 27.28 35.14 8.43
CA ILE A 643 26.28 36.11 8.00
C ILE A 643 26.05 37.09 9.15
N ASN A 644 26.38 38.36 8.91
CA ASN A 644 26.08 39.47 9.81
C ASN A 644 24.58 39.80 9.77
N ILE A 645 23.96 39.94 10.95
CA ILE A 645 22.61 40.48 11.10
C ILE A 645 22.75 41.99 11.36
N PRO A 646 22.17 42.87 10.52
CA PRO A 646 22.09 44.31 10.82
C PRO A 646 21.24 44.55 12.08
N LYS A 647 21.72 45.43 12.95
CA LYS A 647 20.95 45.91 14.11
C LYS A 647 19.93 46.92 13.64
N ASP A 648 18.66 46.70 13.99
CA ASP A 648 17.70 47.80 14.14
C ASP A 648 17.37 48.03 15.62
N SER A 649 17.08 49.29 15.91
CA SER A 649 17.19 49.93 17.22
C SER A 649 16.15 49.52 18.26
N GLN A 650 16.58 49.34 19.52
CA GLN A 650 15.93 49.82 20.76
C GLN A 650 14.52 49.26 21.13
N PHE A 651 14.17 48.85 22.36
CA PHE A 651 14.78 49.04 23.69
C PHE A 651 14.40 47.88 24.66
N ALA A 652 15.33 47.52 25.56
CA ALA A 652 15.18 47.19 27.00
C ALA A 652 14.16 46.13 27.50
N LEU A 653 14.62 44.98 28.05
CA LEU A 653 14.89 44.66 29.50
C LEU A 653 13.63 44.11 30.23
N ILE A 654 13.66 43.19 31.22
CA ILE A 654 14.63 42.88 32.31
C ILE A 654 14.83 41.35 32.52
N PHE A 655 15.92 40.97 33.19
CA PHE A 655 16.42 39.62 33.54
C PHE A 655 15.71 38.92 34.72
N SER A 656 16.01 37.61 34.92
CA SER A 656 16.41 36.88 36.16
C SER A 656 15.80 35.46 36.20
N SER A 657 16.42 34.35 36.64
CA SER A 657 17.83 33.99 36.92
C SER A 657 17.95 32.46 37.16
N ASP A 658 19.05 31.84 36.73
CA ASP A 658 19.58 30.50 37.15
C ASP A 658 19.90 30.44 38.67
N PRO A 659 20.33 29.29 39.30
CA PRO A 659 20.89 28.03 38.73
C PRO A 659 20.46 26.68 39.37
N GLY A 660 20.92 25.54 38.81
CA GLY A 660 20.83 24.21 39.48
C GLY A 660 21.45 23.00 38.74
N THR A 661 22.77 22.82 38.81
CA THR A 661 23.53 21.62 38.33
C THR A 661 23.20 20.33 39.12
N VAL A 662 23.36 19.09 38.61
CA VAL A 662 24.65 18.32 38.55
C VAL A 662 24.55 17.00 37.71
N SER A 663 25.51 16.83 36.76
CA SER A 663 26.20 15.65 36.17
C SER A 663 25.59 14.24 35.83
N TYR A 664 25.85 13.80 34.57
CA TYR A 664 26.40 12.48 34.06
C TYR A 664 25.79 11.11 34.51
N SER A 665 25.75 10.02 33.72
CA SER A 665 26.60 9.52 32.60
C SER A 665 25.96 8.41 31.71
N GLY A 666 26.47 8.18 30.49
CA GLY A 666 26.32 6.97 29.64
C GLY A 666 25.14 7.01 28.64
N GLU A 667 25.30 6.92 27.31
CA GLU A 667 25.85 5.83 26.45
C GLU A 667 25.03 4.52 26.56
N GLU A 668 24.56 3.86 25.50
CA GLU A 668 24.86 3.94 24.06
C GLU A 668 23.71 3.30 23.22
N GLY A 669 23.61 3.61 21.91
CA GLY A 669 22.86 2.82 20.89
C GLY A 669 21.32 2.69 21.02
N GLY A 670 20.49 2.77 19.97
CA GLY A 670 20.76 2.95 18.55
C GLY A 670 19.77 2.15 17.69
N ASN A 671 18.98 2.85 16.85
CA ASN A 671 18.37 2.34 15.61
C ASN A 671 17.31 1.21 15.71
N SER A 672 16.30 1.09 14.84
CA SER A 672 15.84 1.94 13.72
C SER A 672 14.53 1.38 13.12
N PHE A 673 13.61 2.28 12.72
CA PHE A 673 12.77 2.18 11.50
C PHE A 673 11.78 0.97 11.36
N PHE A 674 10.46 1.21 11.32
CA PHE A 674 9.62 1.49 10.12
C PHE A 674 9.39 0.23 9.23
N THR A 675 8.22 -0.03 8.61
CA THR A 675 7.14 0.88 8.17
C THR A 675 5.82 0.13 7.87
N SER A 676 4.68 0.78 8.15
CA SER A 676 3.46 0.94 7.32
C SER A 676 2.72 -0.23 6.63
N ALA A 677 1.41 -0.33 6.94
CA ALA A 677 0.27 -0.16 5.99
C ALA A 677 0.02 -1.22 4.87
N LEU A 678 -1.09 -1.23 4.10
CA LEU A 678 -2.24 -0.32 3.89
C LEU A 678 -3.43 -1.07 3.21
N LEU A 679 -4.68 -0.58 3.30
CA LEU A 679 -5.84 -0.63 2.34
C LEU A 679 -6.25 -2.00 1.67
N ASN A 680 -7.51 -2.50 1.60
CA ASN A 680 -8.83 -1.98 1.13
C ASN A 680 -8.79 -1.37 -0.30
N HIS A 681 -9.76 -1.45 -1.22
CA HIS A 681 -11.10 -2.06 -1.36
C HIS A 681 -11.48 -1.98 -2.86
N LEU A 682 -12.52 -2.66 -3.36
CA LEU A 682 -13.36 -2.18 -4.49
C LEU A 682 -14.71 -2.90 -4.51
N ALA A 683 -15.76 -2.26 -5.06
CA ALA A 683 -17.14 -2.73 -5.06
C ALA A 683 -17.87 -2.41 -6.38
N THR A 684 -18.92 -3.17 -6.69
CA THR A 684 -19.83 -3.00 -7.85
C THR A 684 -21.27 -3.43 -7.48
N PRO A 685 -22.31 -3.06 -8.26
CA PRO A 685 -23.58 -2.60 -7.66
C PRO A 685 -24.71 -3.64 -7.52
N GLN A 686 -25.57 -3.40 -6.52
CA GLN A 686 -26.70 -4.24 -6.12
C GLN A 686 -28.03 -3.59 -6.54
N LEU A 687 -28.61 -3.94 -7.70
CA LEU A 687 -29.99 -3.50 -8.04
C LEU A 687 -30.77 -4.38 -9.06
N GLU A 688 -30.67 -5.71 -8.99
CA GLU A 688 -31.56 -6.58 -9.81
C GLU A 688 -32.05 -7.87 -9.10
N VAL A 689 -31.45 -8.26 -7.98
CA VAL A 689 -31.76 -9.54 -7.29
C VAL A 689 -33.05 -9.50 -6.46
N ASP A 690 -33.43 -8.33 -5.92
CA ASP A 690 -34.56 -8.21 -4.97
C ASP A 690 -35.95 -8.37 -5.61
N ASN A 691 -36.07 -8.18 -6.93
CA ASN A 691 -37.33 -8.42 -7.64
C ASN A 691 -37.54 -9.90 -7.97
N MET A 692 -36.47 -10.65 -8.26
CA MET A 692 -36.56 -12.08 -8.59
C MET A 692 -36.99 -12.89 -7.35
N MET A 693 -36.45 -12.58 -6.16
CA MET A 693 -36.78 -13.28 -4.92
C MET A 693 -38.20 -12.98 -4.38
N LYS A 694 -38.81 -11.86 -4.79
CA LYS A 694 -40.21 -11.53 -4.45
C LYS A 694 -41.23 -12.30 -5.30
N GLN A 695 -40.86 -12.72 -6.51
CA GLN A 695 -41.75 -13.48 -7.38
C GLN A 695 -41.78 -14.97 -6.98
N VAL A 696 -40.61 -15.56 -6.70
CA VAL A 696 -40.50 -16.96 -6.21
C VAL A 696 -41.25 -17.20 -4.90
N ARG A 697 -41.24 -16.23 -3.97
CA ARG A 697 -42.01 -16.32 -2.70
C ARG A 697 -43.53 -16.22 -2.87
N LYS A 698 -44.03 -15.80 -4.03
CA LYS A 698 -45.47 -15.65 -4.29
C LYS A 698 -46.10 -16.91 -4.88
N GLU A 699 -45.32 -17.76 -5.55
CA GLU A 699 -45.80 -18.99 -6.19
C GLU A 699 -45.77 -20.21 -5.25
N MET A 700 -44.90 -20.24 -4.24
CA MET A 700 -44.79 -21.36 -3.29
C MET A 700 -45.84 -21.41 -2.16
N LEU A 701 -46.85 -20.54 -2.18
CA LEU A 701 -47.86 -20.41 -1.11
C LEU A 701 -49.32 -20.63 -1.55
N GLN A 702 -49.56 -21.18 -2.75
CA GLN A 702 -50.93 -21.33 -3.30
C GLN A 702 -51.42 -22.74 -3.65
N ASN A 703 -50.61 -23.80 -3.54
CA ASN A 703 -51.07 -25.17 -3.86
C ASN A 703 -50.93 -26.15 -2.69
N SER A 704 -51.93 -26.14 -1.81
CA SER A 704 -52.19 -27.22 -0.84
C SER A 704 -53.67 -27.61 -0.83
N GLN A 705 -54.09 -28.44 -1.78
CA GLN A 705 -55.34 -29.22 -1.73
C GLN A 705 -55.33 -30.33 -2.81
N GLY A 706 -55.86 -31.52 -2.50
CA GLY A 706 -56.28 -32.51 -3.51
C GLY A 706 -55.48 -33.82 -3.66
N GLN A 707 -55.71 -34.75 -2.72
CA GLN A 707 -56.00 -36.19 -2.95
C GLN A 707 -55.19 -37.11 -3.93
N GLN A 708 -54.94 -38.32 -3.38
CA GLN A 708 -54.87 -39.67 -4.02
C GLN A 708 -53.55 -40.21 -4.65
N ARG A 709 -53.00 -41.20 -3.92
CA ARG A 709 -52.14 -42.35 -4.32
C ARG A 709 -52.98 -43.38 -5.16
N PRO A 710 -52.48 -44.50 -5.78
CA PRO A 710 -51.45 -45.42 -5.22
C PRO A 710 -50.57 -46.33 -6.13
N TRP A 711 -49.76 -47.16 -5.41
CA TRP A 711 -48.86 -48.28 -5.80
C TRP A 711 -47.44 -47.89 -6.26
N ILE A 712 -46.35 -48.66 -6.04
CA ILE A 712 -46.05 -49.92 -5.30
C ILE A 712 -44.63 -49.72 -4.66
N HIS A 713 -44.28 -50.00 -3.39
CA HIS A 713 -44.20 -51.21 -2.52
C HIS A 713 -42.76 -51.80 -2.39
N SER A 714 -42.39 -52.24 -1.16
CA SER A 714 -41.05 -52.65 -0.68
C SER A 714 -40.05 -51.50 -0.43
N CYS A 715 -39.41 -51.32 0.74
CA CYS A 715 -39.54 -51.96 2.05
C CYS A 715 -39.20 -50.95 3.17
N LEU A 716 -39.76 -51.12 4.37
CA LEU A 716 -39.28 -50.50 5.62
C LEU A 716 -38.60 -51.60 6.44
N THR A 717 -37.41 -51.34 6.97
CA THR A 717 -37.07 -51.34 8.42
C THR A 717 -35.55 -51.21 8.64
N GLU A 718 -35.20 -50.75 9.85
CA GLU A 718 -33.88 -50.71 10.49
C GLU A 718 -32.98 -49.49 10.23
N ASP A 719 -32.36 -49.09 11.34
CA ASP A 719 -31.78 -47.78 11.64
C ASP A 719 -30.52 -47.44 10.86
N PHE A 720 -30.34 -46.16 10.54
CA PHE A 720 -29.02 -45.56 10.43
C PHE A 720 -29.01 -44.17 11.09
N TYR A 721 -28.48 -44.12 12.32
CA TYR A 721 -27.99 -42.89 12.92
C TYR A 721 -26.86 -42.35 12.04
N PHE A 722 -27.12 -41.27 11.30
CA PHE A 722 -26.04 -40.43 10.78
C PHE A 722 -25.74 -39.34 11.81
N ASN A 723 -24.62 -39.49 12.52
CA ASN A 723 -24.01 -38.42 13.29
C ASN A 723 -23.75 -37.24 12.33
N GLN A 724 -24.55 -36.17 12.44
CA GLN A 724 -24.28 -34.94 11.72
C GLN A 724 -23.11 -34.21 12.38
N VAL A 725 -21.90 -34.43 11.86
CA VAL A 725 -20.79 -33.49 12.03
C VAL A 725 -21.17 -32.23 11.26
N VAL A 726 -21.75 -31.26 11.97
CA VAL A 726 -22.01 -29.93 11.41
C VAL A 726 -20.64 -29.25 11.26
N PRO A 727 -20.23 -28.84 10.04
CA PRO A 727 -18.98 -28.11 9.88
C PRO A 727 -19.09 -26.78 10.63
N VAL A 728 -18.01 -26.39 11.32
CA VAL A 728 -17.91 -25.07 11.98
C VAL A 728 -18.23 -24.01 10.93
N SER A 729 -19.22 -23.17 11.23
CA SER A 729 -19.76 -22.19 10.28
C SER A 729 -18.65 -21.29 9.74
N ASP A 730 -18.66 -21.02 8.43
CA ASP A 730 -17.66 -20.19 7.74
C ASP A 730 -17.32 -18.93 8.54
N ILE A 731 -16.14 -18.95 9.18
CA ILE A 731 -15.64 -17.80 9.92
C ILE A 731 -15.32 -16.73 8.88
N SER A 732 -16.05 -15.61 8.96
CA SER A 732 -15.85 -14.46 8.09
C SER A 732 -14.38 -14.06 8.04
N PHE A 733 -13.85 -13.75 6.86
CA PHE A 733 -12.47 -13.27 6.69
C PHE A 733 -12.13 -12.03 7.54
N ASN A 734 -13.15 -11.29 7.99
CA ASN A 734 -13.02 -10.13 8.87
C ASN A 734 -13.40 -10.40 10.33
N ALA A 735 -13.61 -11.67 10.72
CA ALA A 735 -13.90 -12.06 12.09
C ALA A 735 -12.81 -11.56 13.04
N ARG A 736 -13.24 -11.11 14.21
CA ARG A 736 -12.38 -10.66 15.30
C ARG A 736 -12.81 -11.39 16.55
N TRP A 737 -11.88 -11.55 17.48
CA TRP A 737 -12.18 -12.04 18.82
C TRP A 737 -12.10 -10.87 19.79
N ALA A 738 -12.98 -10.89 20.80
CA ALA A 738 -12.88 -10.02 21.95
C ALA A 738 -11.45 -10.13 22.50
N GLN A 739 -10.80 -8.99 22.74
CA GLN A 739 -9.40 -9.01 23.16
C GLN A 739 -9.21 -9.38 24.64
N CYS A 740 -10.29 -9.36 25.44
CA CYS A 740 -10.31 -9.86 26.81
C CYS A 740 -10.89 -11.28 26.84
N GLY A 741 -10.18 -12.21 27.45
CA GLY A 741 -10.65 -13.58 27.67
C GLY A 741 -11.54 -13.71 28.90
N VAL A 742 -12.40 -14.71 28.92
CA VAL A 742 -13.05 -15.21 30.12
C VAL A 742 -12.30 -16.46 30.55
N THR A 743 -11.85 -16.51 31.81
CA THR A 743 -11.30 -17.76 32.37
C THR A 743 -12.43 -18.77 32.52
N VAL A 744 -12.40 -19.83 31.70
CA VAL A 744 -13.45 -20.88 31.67
C VAL A 744 -13.06 -22.13 32.44
N ALA A 745 -11.76 -22.33 32.70
CA ALA A 745 -11.24 -23.38 33.56
C ALA A 745 -9.94 -22.94 34.26
N GLY A 746 -9.70 -23.42 35.49
CA GLY A 746 -8.51 -23.11 36.28
C GLY A 746 -8.48 -21.68 36.82
N GLY A 747 -7.31 -21.02 36.77
CA GLY A 747 -7.11 -19.62 37.16
C GLY A 747 -6.95 -19.35 38.66
N ASN A 748 -7.09 -20.35 39.52
CA ASN A 748 -6.93 -20.23 40.98
C ASN A 748 -5.48 -20.45 41.45
N GLY A 749 -4.50 -20.11 40.60
CA GLY A 749 -3.08 -20.41 40.78
C GLY A 749 -2.71 -21.89 40.53
N PRO A 750 -1.40 -22.21 40.56
CA PRO A 750 -0.93 -23.57 40.33
C PRO A 750 -1.32 -24.50 41.50
N GLY A 751 -1.74 -25.73 41.19
CA GLY A 751 -2.04 -26.74 42.21
C GLY A 751 -2.83 -27.94 41.68
N ASN A 752 -3.04 -28.92 42.56
CA ASN A 752 -3.69 -30.20 42.23
C ASN A 752 -5.13 -30.28 42.79
N GLU A 753 -5.63 -29.22 43.40
CA GLU A 753 -7.03 -29.09 43.82
C GLU A 753 -7.99 -29.14 42.61
N PRO A 754 -9.29 -29.50 42.79
CA PRO A 754 -10.23 -29.62 41.67
C PRO A 754 -10.46 -28.34 40.86
N ASN A 755 -10.18 -27.16 41.42
CA ASN A 755 -10.33 -25.86 40.76
C ASN A 755 -9.00 -25.24 40.28
N LYS A 756 -7.90 -26.01 40.28
CA LYS A 756 -6.55 -25.58 39.86
C LYS A 756 -5.96 -26.53 38.81
N PHE A 757 -4.98 -26.02 38.08
CA PHE A 757 -4.12 -26.80 37.19
C PHE A 757 -2.66 -26.59 37.57
N ASN A 758 -1.79 -27.49 37.12
CA ASN A 758 -0.36 -27.48 37.40
C ASN A 758 0.37 -27.71 36.06
N GLN A 759 0.61 -26.60 35.34
CA GLN A 759 1.02 -26.58 33.93
C GLN A 759 0.03 -27.32 32.98
N PRO A 760 -1.18 -26.78 32.74
CA PRO A 760 -2.07 -27.32 31.73
C PRO A 760 -1.43 -27.15 30.33
N TRP A 761 -1.41 -28.21 29.52
CA TRP A 761 -0.76 -28.24 28.20
C TRP A 761 -1.76 -28.42 27.05
N GLY A 762 -2.01 -29.63 26.55
CA GLY A 762 -3.01 -29.91 25.51
C GLY A 762 -4.44 -30.05 26.06
N PHE A 763 -5.45 -29.84 25.21
CA PHE A 763 -6.85 -30.08 25.58
C PHE A 763 -7.75 -30.51 24.42
N TYR A 764 -8.79 -31.26 24.76
CA TYR A 764 -9.92 -31.51 23.85
C TYR A 764 -11.12 -30.64 24.24
N LEU A 765 -11.80 -30.08 23.23
CA LEU A 765 -13.09 -29.39 23.36
C LEU A 765 -14.15 -30.20 22.62
N ASP A 766 -15.19 -30.65 23.33
CA ASP A 766 -16.30 -31.37 22.69
C ASP A 766 -17.45 -30.44 22.25
N ASN A 767 -18.43 -31.04 21.54
CA ASN A 767 -19.59 -30.34 20.99
C ASN A 767 -20.49 -29.71 22.07
N ASP A 768 -20.45 -30.22 23.31
CA ASP A 768 -21.20 -29.70 24.46
C ASP A 768 -20.41 -28.61 25.20
N GLN A 769 -19.29 -28.14 24.63
CA GLN A 769 -18.34 -27.19 25.20
C GLN A 769 -17.66 -27.69 26.49
N THR A 770 -17.61 -29.01 26.72
CA THR A 770 -16.83 -29.60 27.81
C THR A 770 -15.36 -29.65 27.42
N LEU A 771 -14.51 -29.15 28.32
CA LEU A 771 -13.06 -29.18 28.17
C LEU A 771 -12.50 -30.44 28.84
N TYR A 772 -11.55 -31.11 28.19
CA TYR A 772 -10.73 -32.16 28.77
C TYR A 772 -9.27 -31.74 28.69
N ILE A 773 -8.69 -31.32 29.81
CA ILE A 773 -7.37 -30.69 29.89
C ILE A 773 -6.33 -31.70 30.38
N ALA A 774 -5.20 -31.80 29.69
CA ALA A 774 -4.01 -32.50 30.17
C ALA A 774 -3.27 -31.63 31.21
N ASP A 775 -3.36 -32.03 32.47
CA ASP A 775 -2.75 -31.34 33.61
C ASP A 775 -1.39 -31.97 33.92
N LEU A 776 -0.35 -31.47 33.23
CA LEU A 776 0.95 -32.11 33.05
C LEU A 776 1.62 -32.51 34.38
N ARG A 777 1.73 -31.56 35.33
CA ARG A 777 2.32 -31.79 36.66
C ARG A 777 1.27 -32.22 37.70
N GLY A 778 -0.01 -32.17 37.33
CA GLY A 778 -1.09 -32.81 38.08
C GLY A 778 -1.21 -34.32 37.83
N PHE A 779 -0.51 -34.85 36.81
CA PHE A 779 -0.48 -36.27 36.44
C PHE A 779 -1.88 -36.85 36.13
N ARG A 780 -2.72 -36.06 35.47
CA ARG A 780 -4.16 -36.33 35.31
C ARG A 780 -4.76 -35.65 34.08
N ILE A 781 -5.91 -36.17 33.63
CA ILE A 781 -6.82 -35.46 32.72
C ILE A 781 -8.00 -34.92 33.53
N MET A 782 -8.31 -33.65 33.34
CA MET A 782 -9.38 -32.92 34.03
C MET A 782 -10.54 -32.61 33.07
N GLU A 783 -11.73 -33.12 33.39
CA GLU A 783 -12.99 -32.70 32.77
C GLU A 783 -13.47 -31.39 33.40
N TRP A 784 -13.81 -30.41 32.58
CA TRP A 784 -14.38 -29.14 33.02
C TRP A 784 -15.60 -28.78 32.16
N LYS A 785 -16.80 -28.84 32.77
CA LYS A 785 -18.07 -28.58 32.09
C LYS A 785 -18.36 -27.08 31.99
N PRO A 786 -19.16 -26.62 31.00
CA PRO A 786 -19.53 -25.22 30.86
C PRO A 786 -20.10 -24.62 32.16
N GLY A 787 -19.54 -23.50 32.60
CA GLY A 787 -19.97 -22.78 33.81
C GLY A 787 -19.60 -23.45 35.14
N ALA A 788 -18.87 -24.57 35.15
CA ALA A 788 -18.37 -25.16 36.39
C ALA A 788 -17.26 -24.31 37.02
N THR A 789 -17.18 -24.29 38.35
CA THR A 789 -16.12 -23.60 39.12
C THR A 789 -14.97 -24.52 39.54
N SER A 790 -15.10 -25.82 39.28
CA SER A 790 -14.09 -26.86 39.54
C SER A 790 -14.28 -28.02 38.57
N GLY A 791 -13.18 -28.61 38.10
CA GLY A 791 -13.19 -29.79 37.25
C GLY A 791 -13.23 -31.11 38.04
N ARG A 792 -13.31 -32.21 37.28
CA ARG A 792 -13.35 -33.60 37.76
C ARG A 792 -12.20 -34.38 37.12
N VAL A 793 -11.45 -35.15 37.92
CA VAL A 793 -10.45 -36.09 37.38
C VAL A 793 -11.17 -37.20 36.61
N VAL A 794 -10.77 -37.43 35.36
CA VAL A 794 -11.35 -38.48 34.50
C VAL A 794 -10.34 -39.52 33.99
N ALA A 795 -9.05 -39.22 34.09
CA ALA A 795 -7.97 -40.20 33.94
C ALA A 795 -6.75 -39.80 34.79
N GLY A 796 -5.97 -40.78 35.25
CA GLY A 796 -4.82 -40.55 36.14
C GLY A 796 -5.23 -40.01 37.52
N GLY A 797 -4.40 -39.14 38.11
CA GLY A 797 -4.62 -38.55 39.42
C GLY A 797 -4.14 -39.39 40.61
N ASN A 798 -3.73 -40.65 40.39
CA ASN A 798 -3.17 -41.55 41.41
C ASN A 798 -1.66 -41.34 41.65
N GLY A 799 -1.19 -40.08 41.53
CA GLY A 799 0.22 -39.68 41.59
C GLY A 799 1.04 -40.08 40.36
N GLU A 800 2.27 -39.56 40.29
CA GLU A 800 3.24 -39.90 39.24
C GLU A 800 3.54 -41.41 39.23
N GLY A 801 3.60 -42.00 38.03
CA GLY A 801 4.09 -43.36 37.83
C GLY A 801 3.65 -43.96 36.50
N ASN A 802 3.91 -45.25 36.33
CA ASN A 802 3.74 -45.98 35.07
C ASN A 802 2.72 -47.13 35.14
N ARG A 803 1.97 -47.26 36.24
CA ARG A 803 0.86 -48.21 36.32
C ARG A 803 -0.26 -47.84 35.34
N ASP A 804 -1.19 -48.76 35.14
CA ASP A 804 -2.34 -48.56 34.26
C ASP A 804 -3.37 -47.57 34.84
N ASP A 805 -3.35 -47.33 36.16
CA ASP A 805 -4.13 -46.31 36.86
C ASP A 805 -3.37 -44.97 37.04
N GLN A 806 -2.19 -44.81 36.43
CA GLN A 806 -1.33 -43.63 36.56
C GLN A 806 -0.93 -43.03 35.21
N LEU A 807 -0.57 -41.74 35.24
CA LEU A 807 0.03 -41.00 34.14
C LEU A 807 1.33 -40.34 34.65
N ASN A 808 2.27 -40.07 33.75
CA ASN A 808 3.47 -39.29 34.01
C ASN A 808 3.66 -38.25 32.89
N LEU A 809 3.57 -36.96 33.25
CA LEU A 809 3.60 -35.84 32.31
C LEU A 809 2.65 -36.05 31.11
N PRO A 810 1.33 -36.20 31.32
CA PRO A 810 0.37 -36.25 30.22
C PRO A 810 0.40 -34.92 29.45
N VAL A 811 0.76 -34.96 28.17
CA VAL A 811 0.98 -33.76 27.34
C VAL A 811 -0.31 -33.31 26.65
N ASP A 812 -1.09 -34.26 26.16
CA ASP A 812 -2.20 -34.04 25.24
C ASP A 812 -3.26 -35.15 25.37
N VAL A 813 -4.49 -34.84 25.00
CA VAL A 813 -5.64 -35.75 25.06
C VAL A 813 -6.61 -35.48 23.90
N THR A 814 -7.06 -36.55 23.26
CA THR A 814 -8.15 -36.52 22.28
C THR A 814 -9.20 -37.60 22.59
N ILE A 815 -10.31 -37.63 21.85
CA ILE A 815 -11.41 -38.57 22.08
C ILE A 815 -11.62 -39.45 20.84
N ASP A 816 -11.53 -40.76 21.05
CA ASP A 816 -12.08 -41.78 20.17
C ASP A 816 -13.59 -41.85 20.44
N LYS A 817 -14.37 -41.20 19.57
CA LYS A 817 -15.83 -41.06 19.69
C LYS A 817 -16.56 -42.38 19.45
N ASP A 818 -16.02 -43.25 18.60
CA ASP A 818 -16.67 -44.51 18.20
C ASP A 818 -16.59 -45.55 19.32
N ASN A 819 -15.52 -45.52 20.12
CA ASN A 819 -15.31 -46.43 21.25
C ASN A 819 -15.50 -45.77 22.64
N ASP A 820 -15.89 -44.49 22.69
CA ASP A 820 -16.03 -43.66 23.90
C ASP A 820 -14.81 -43.69 24.86
N ASN A 821 -13.61 -43.53 24.29
CA ASN A 821 -12.36 -43.51 25.05
C ASN A 821 -11.61 -42.16 24.88
N PHE A 822 -10.91 -41.75 25.93
CA PHE A 822 -9.79 -40.81 25.80
C PHE A 822 -8.60 -41.54 25.18
N ILE A 823 -7.88 -40.86 24.30
CA ILE A 823 -6.55 -41.21 23.84
C ILE A 823 -5.58 -40.18 24.41
N ILE A 824 -4.63 -40.62 25.24
CA ILE A 824 -3.80 -39.74 26.07
C ILE A 824 -2.32 -39.94 25.72
N SER A 825 -1.63 -38.82 25.49
CA SER A 825 -0.18 -38.76 25.29
C SER A 825 0.54 -38.78 26.64
N ASP A 826 0.94 -39.97 27.10
CA ASP A 826 1.58 -40.21 28.41
C ASP A 826 3.13 -40.12 28.27
N TYR A 827 3.59 -38.91 27.93
CA TYR A 827 4.94 -38.63 27.45
C TYR A 827 6.06 -39.07 28.41
N GLY A 828 5.90 -38.84 29.72
CA GLY A 828 6.90 -39.23 30.73
C GLY A 828 7.13 -40.74 30.80
N ASN A 829 6.12 -41.53 30.43
CA ASN A 829 6.19 -42.99 30.31
C ASN A 829 6.47 -43.47 28.87
N GLN A 830 6.67 -42.56 27.90
CA GLN A 830 6.90 -42.83 26.48
C GLN A 830 5.85 -43.77 25.87
N ARG A 831 4.57 -43.50 26.14
CA ARG A 831 3.45 -44.32 25.67
C ARG A 831 2.21 -43.50 25.32
N VAL A 832 1.34 -44.06 24.48
CA VAL A 832 -0.03 -43.55 24.28
C VAL A 832 -1.00 -44.51 24.95
N MET A 833 -1.90 -43.96 25.76
CA MET A 833 -2.89 -44.69 26.56
C MET A 833 -4.28 -44.53 25.97
N ARG A 834 -5.08 -45.61 25.98
CA ARG A 834 -6.54 -45.58 25.80
C ARG A 834 -7.21 -45.65 27.17
N TRP A 835 -8.19 -44.80 27.47
CA TRP A 835 -8.85 -44.75 28.78
C TRP A 835 -10.37 -44.59 28.63
N PRO A 836 -11.22 -45.45 29.23
CA PRO A 836 -12.68 -45.34 29.09
C PRO A 836 -13.24 -44.04 29.68
N ARG A 837 -14.04 -43.29 28.91
CA ARG A 837 -14.65 -42.02 29.37
C ARG A 837 -15.69 -42.23 30.47
N GLN A 838 -16.30 -43.41 30.52
CA GLN A 838 -17.30 -43.81 31.51
C GLN A 838 -16.75 -44.94 32.40
N ASN A 839 -16.74 -44.71 33.72
CA ASN A 839 -16.36 -45.69 34.76
C ASN A 839 -14.95 -46.33 34.62
N GLY A 840 -14.06 -45.78 33.79
CA GLY A 840 -12.69 -46.26 33.63
C GLY A 840 -11.78 -45.84 34.79
N THR A 841 -11.36 -46.79 35.63
CA THR A 841 -10.35 -46.54 36.69
C THR A 841 -8.91 -46.70 36.20
N ASN A 842 -8.71 -47.43 35.10
CA ASN A 842 -7.43 -47.78 34.52
C ASN A 842 -7.49 -47.56 33.00
N GLY A 843 -6.35 -47.21 32.40
CA GLY A 843 -6.17 -47.20 30.95
C GLY A 843 -5.40 -48.42 30.43
N GLU A 844 -5.20 -48.46 29.11
CA GLU A 844 -4.51 -49.52 28.38
C GLU A 844 -3.43 -48.91 27.48
N VAL A 845 -2.24 -49.51 27.46
CA VAL A 845 -1.14 -49.08 26.57
C VAL A 845 -1.45 -49.50 25.14
N ILE A 846 -1.79 -48.56 24.27
CA ILE A 846 -2.06 -48.85 22.85
C ILE A 846 -0.85 -48.62 21.93
N ILE A 847 0.07 -47.71 22.29
CA ILE A 847 1.32 -47.50 21.56
C ILE A 847 2.47 -47.36 22.58
N PRO A 848 3.34 -48.37 22.76
CA PRO A 848 4.49 -48.30 23.65
C PRO A 848 5.74 -47.71 22.95
N ASN A 849 6.72 -47.25 23.74
CA ASN A 849 8.04 -46.79 23.30
C ASN A 849 8.01 -45.65 22.27
N ILE A 850 7.12 -44.68 22.47
CA ILE A 850 6.97 -43.51 21.62
C ILE A 850 7.10 -42.21 22.43
N ASN A 851 7.97 -41.31 21.95
CA ASN A 851 8.09 -39.96 22.50
C ASN A 851 6.97 -39.09 21.94
N CYS A 852 5.73 -39.37 22.36
CA CYS A 852 4.53 -38.69 21.87
C CYS A 852 4.38 -37.32 22.53
N TRP A 853 4.14 -36.25 21.76
CA TRP A 853 3.58 -35.00 22.28
C TRP A 853 2.12 -34.86 21.87
N GLY A 854 1.82 -34.71 20.57
CA GLY A 854 0.46 -34.52 20.07
C GLY A 854 -0.25 -35.81 19.65
N VAL A 855 -1.55 -35.90 19.94
CA VAL A 855 -2.48 -36.97 19.54
C VAL A 855 -3.73 -36.40 18.86
N ALA A 856 -4.06 -36.88 17.67
CA ALA A 856 -5.25 -36.43 16.93
C ALA A 856 -6.01 -37.60 16.30
N MET A 857 -7.34 -37.55 16.30
CA MET A 857 -8.21 -38.50 15.60
C MET A 857 -8.86 -37.79 14.39
N ASP A 858 -8.99 -38.48 13.25
CA ASP A 858 -9.77 -37.99 12.12
C ASP A 858 -11.22 -38.53 12.11
N ASP A 859 -12.07 -37.97 11.24
CA ASP A 859 -13.47 -38.38 11.07
C ASP A 859 -13.64 -39.84 10.55
N GLN A 860 -12.55 -40.55 10.26
CA GLN A 860 -12.54 -41.95 9.82
C GLN A 860 -11.99 -42.90 10.89
N GLY A 861 -11.70 -42.40 12.10
CA GLY A 861 -11.22 -43.21 13.22
C GLY A 861 -9.73 -43.55 13.16
N PHE A 862 -8.92 -42.87 12.33
CA PHE A 862 -7.47 -43.03 12.35
C PHE A 862 -6.83 -42.16 13.43
N LEU A 863 -5.92 -42.77 14.21
CA LEU A 863 -5.12 -42.10 15.23
C LEU A 863 -3.79 -41.60 14.63
N TYR A 864 -3.53 -40.31 14.78
CA TYR A 864 -2.29 -39.64 14.39
C TYR A 864 -1.50 -39.26 15.64
N VAL A 865 -0.21 -39.61 15.69
CA VAL A 865 0.66 -39.36 16.84
C VAL A 865 2.00 -38.76 16.41
N SER A 866 2.51 -37.78 17.14
CA SER A 866 3.78 -37.12 16.82
C SER A 866 4.93 -37.78 17.56
N ASP A 867 5.83 -38.44 16.83
CA ASP A 867 7.01 -39.08 17.40
C ASP A 867 8.15 -38.06 17.41
N VAL A 868 8.23 -37.31 18.51
CA VAL A 868 9.10 -36.14 18.67
C VAL A 868 10.57 -36.50 18.53
N GLY A 869 10.98 -37.64 19.08
CA GLY A 869 12.37 -38.11 19.04
C GLY A 869 12.83 -38.52 17.64
N ASN A 870 11.91 -38.97 16.77
CA ASN A 870 12.22 -39.39 15.41
C ASN A 870 11.91 -38.31 14.34
N GLY A 871 11.22 -37.23 14.71
CA GLY A 871 10.85 -36.16 13.77
C GLY A 871 9.82 -36.62 12.73
N VAL A 872 8.80 -37.36 13.16
CA VAL A 872 7.75 -37.88 12.25
C VAL A 872 6.36 -37.79 12.88
N VAL A 873 5.32 -37.75 12.03
CA VAL A 873 3.95 -38.07 12.44
C VAL A 873 3.58 -39.43 11.86
N LYS A 874 3.03 -40.31 12.70
CA LYS A 874 2.59 -41.66 12.35
C LYS A 874 1.07 -41.75 12.44
N ARG A 875 0.43 -42.37 11.46
CA ARG A 875 -1.00 -42.73 11.45
C ARG A 875 -1.17 -44.21 11.74
N PHE A 876 -2.07 -44.54 12.64
CA PHE A 876 -2.47 -45.88 13.05
C PHE A 876 -3.97 -46.07 12.80
N GLN A 877 -4.37 -47.23 12.29
CA GLN A 877 -5.73 -47.72 12.45
C GLN A 877 -5.85 -48.36 13.85
N VAL A 878 -7.03 -48.27 14.48
CA VAL A 878 -7.26 -48.84 15.82
C VAL A 878 -6.91 -50.34 15.83
N GLY A 879 -5.94 -50.72 16.67
CA GLY A 879 -5.43 -52.09 16.78
C GLY A 879 -4.15 -52.39 15.97
N GLU A 880 -3.64 -51.47 15.15
CA GLU A 880 -2.34 -51.64 14.47
C GLU A 880 -1.16 -51.46 15.44
N ALA A 881 -0.21 -52.39 15.41
CA ALA A 881 1.02 -52.30 16.21
C ALA A 881 2.09 -51.36 15.60
N ASN A 882 2.02 -51.06 14.30
CA ASN A 882 3.02 -50.29 13.56
C ASN A 882 2.35 -49.21 12.70
N GLY A 883 2.47 -47.94 13.10
CA GLY A 883 1.89 -46.82 12.36
C GLY A 883 2.66 -46.47 11.08
N THR A 884 1.93 -46.01 10.07
CA THR A 884 2.47 -45.50 8.80
C THR A 884 2.96 -44.07 8.97
N ILE A 885 4.18 -43.75 8.52
CA ILE A 885 4.67 -42.35 8.52
C ILE A 885 3.87 -41.54 7.47
N VAL A 886 3.28 -40.43 7.91
CA VAL A 886 2.45 -39.53 7.07
C VAL A 886 2.97 -38.09 6.99
N ALA A 887 3.90 -37.70 7.87
CA ALA A 887 4.66 -36.46 7.76
C ALA A 887 6.09 -36.65 8.30
N GLY A 888 7.05 -35.92 7.72
CA GLY A 888 8.48 -36.16 7.93
C GLY A 888 8.97 -37.44 7.24
N GLY A 889 9.88 -38.17 7.88
CA GLY A 889 10.33 -39.51 7.46
C GLY A 889 11.78 -39.58 6.99
N MET A 890 12.41 -38.45 6.68
CA MET A 890 13.82 -38.38 6.25
C MET A 890 14.78 -37.96 7.39
N GLY A 891 14.44 -38.36 8.62
CA GLY A 891 15.15 -37.98 9.85
C GLY A 891 14.82 -36.57 10.35
N VAL A 892 15.37 -36.23 11.53
CA VAL A 892 15.19 -34.92 12.16
C VAL A 892 15.97 -33.84 11.38
N GLY A 893 15.32 -32.72 11.07
CA GLY A 893 15.93 -31.62 10.31
C GLY A 893 14.93 -30.56 9.83
N ASP A 894 15.38 -29.65 8.98
CA ASP A 894 14.68 -28.44 8.55
C ASP A 894 14.20 -28.46 7.09
N ARG A 895 14.46 -29.54 6.34
CA ARG A 895 13.99 -29.71 4.96
C ARG A 895 12.47 -29.90 4.90
N LEU A 896 11.89 -29.82 3.70
CA LEU A 896 10.43 -29.97 3.51
C LEU A 896 9.92 -31.40 3.78
N ASN A 897 10.80 -32.40 3.75
CA ASN A 897 10.52 -33.80 4.09
C ASN A 897 11.06 -34.20 5.49
N GLN A 898 11.38 -33.23 6.33
CA GLN A 898 11.89 -33.42 7.69
C GLN A 898 11.09 -32.57 8.68
N LEU A 899 11.05 -33.01 9.93
CA LEU A 899 10.49 -32.28 11.07
C LEU A 899 11.53 -32.28 12.21
N ASN A 900 11.41 -31.30 13.09
CA ASN A 900 12.22 -31.13 14.28
C ASN A 900 11.30 -30.70 15.43
N THR A 901 11.12 -31.58 16.41
CA THR A 901 10.14 -31.38 17.49
C THR A 901 8.70 -31.13 16.98
N PRO A 902 8.06 -32.09 16.28
CA PRO A 902 6.65 -31.99 15.90
C PRO A 902 5.73 -32.00 17.14
N ALA A 903 5.32 -30.83 17.63
CA ALA A 903 4.69 -30.71 18.95
C ALA A 903 3.18 -30.94 18.96
N HIS A 904 2.48 -30.57 17.90
CA HIS A 904 1.02 -30.67 17.79
C HIS A 904 0.61 -31.04 16.37
N ILE A 905 -0.56 -31.67 16.23
CA ILE A 905 -1.11 -32.15 14.96
C ILE A 905 -2.54 -31.66 14.81
N PHE A 906 -2.90 -31.20 13.62
CA PHE A 906 -4.30 -31.03 13.21
C PHE A 906 -4.55 -31.79 11.90
N ILE A 907 -5.71 -32.42 11.77
CA ILE A 907 -6.11 -33.16 10.56
C ILE A 907 -7.33 -32.47 9.96
N ASP A 908 -7.25 -32.02 8.70
CA ASP A 908 -8.43 -31.53 7.97
C ASP A 908 -9.26 -32.67 7.37
N HIS A 909 -10.49 -32.36 6.95
CA HIS A 909 -11.43 -33.34 6.36
C HIS A 909 -10.87 -34.08 5.13
N ASP A 910 -9.92 -33.46 4.41
CA ASP A 910 -9.20 -34.07 3.28
C ASP A 910 -8.06 -35.03 3.74
N GLN A 911 -7.95 -35.29 5.04
CA GLN A 911 -6.86 -36.02 5.70
C GLN A 911 -5.49 -35.40 5.47
N SER A 912 -5.42 -34.07 5.35
CA SER A 912 -4.15 -33.37 5.34
C SER A 912 -3.64 -33.19 6.77
N VAL A 913 -2.36 -33.48 6.99
CA VAL A 913 -1.70 -33.39 8.29
C VAL A 913 -1.02 -32.03 8.41
N TYR A 914 -1.47 -31.20 9.33
CA TYR A 914 -0.79 -29.97 9.75
C TYR A 914 0.02 -30.28 11.00
N VAL A 915 1.29 -29.90 10.98
CA VAL A 915 2.24 -30.18 12.06
C VAL A 915 2.90 -28.90 12.49
N SER A 916 2.83 -28.61 13.79
CA SER A 916 3.65 -27.57 14.41
C SER A 916 5.08 -28.09 14.56
N ASP A 917 5.95 -27.65 13.66
CA ASP A 917 7.34 -28.05 13.54
C ASP A 917 8.20 -27.14 14.44
N SER A 918 8.04 -27.31 15.75
CA SER A 918 8.36 -26.31 16.77
C SER A 918 9.85 -26.03 16.93
N GLY A 919 10.71 -26.98 16.55
CA GLY A 919 12.16 -26.83 16.52
C GLY A 919 12.67 -26.08 15.28
N ASN A 920 11.80 -25.88 14.27
CA ASN A 920 12.09 -25.15 13.04
C ASN A 920 11.26 -23.85 12.88
N ASP A 921 10.54 -23.44 13.95
CA ASP A 921 9.75 -22.20 14.01
C ASP A 921 8.75 -22.03 12.83
N ARG A 922 8.04 -23.11 12.50
CA ARG A 922 7.09 -23.15 11.37
C ARG A 922 5.93 -24.12 11.61
N VAL A 923 4.86 -23.96 10.84
CA VAL A 923 3.79 -24.96 10.68
C VAL A 923 3.84 -25.47 9.26
N MET A 924 3.77 -26.79 9.11
CA MET A 924 3.92 -27.50 7.84
C MET A 924 2.67 -28.33 7.53
N LYS A 925 2.20 -28.32 6.28
CA LYS A 925 1.08 -29.14 5.78
C LYS A 925 1.58 -30.25 4.86
N TRP A 926 1.19 -31.50 5.13
CA TRP A 926 1.26 -32.61 4.18
C TRP A 926 -0.14 -32.95 3.70
N VAL A 927 -0.35 -33.01 2.38
CA VAL A 927 -1.55 -33.62 1.81
C VAL A 927 -1.39 -35.15 1.77
N LYS A 928 -2.49 -35.89 1.80
CA LYS A 928 -2.50 -37.36 1.83
C LYS A 928 -1.61 -37.97 0.74
N GLY A 929 -0.56 -38.68 1.15
CA GLY A 929 0.40 -39.35 0.25
C GLY A 929 1.57 -38.48 -0.25
N ALA A 930 1.71 -37.24 0.22
CA ALA A 930 2.84 -36.38 -0.13
C ALA A 930 4.16 -36.87 0.50
N THR A 931 5.25 -36.79 -0.27
CA THR A 931 6.62 -37.13 0.17
C THR A 931 7.36 -35.95 0.83
N GLU A 932 6.87 -34.73 0.66
CA GLU A 932 7.32 -33.51 1.33
C GLU A 932 6.13 -32.59 1.64
N GLY A 933 6.28 -31.76 2.67
CA GLY A 933 5.25 -30.83 3.12
C GLY A 933 5.51 -29.41 2.62
N VAL A 934 4.52 -28.53 2.81
CA VAL A 934 4.62 -27.11 2.50
C VAL A 934 4.51 -26.26 3.77
N VAL A 935 5.32 -25.21 3.87
CA VAL A 935 5.22 -24.23 4.96
C VAL A 935 3.91 -23.46 4.81
N VAL A 936 3.03 -23.51 5.82
CA VAL A 936 1.76 -22.78 5.85
C VAL A 936 1.73 -21.64 6.87
N ALA A 937 2.60 -21.67 7.89
CA ALA A 937 2.86 -20.54 8.79
C ALA A 937 4.33 -20.51 9.23
N GLY A 938 4.85 -19.32 9.56
CA GLY A 938 6.25 -19.12 9.96
C GLY A 938 7.28 -19.44 8.87
N GLY A 939 8.36 -20.15 9.23
CA GLY A 939 9.39 -20.61 8.27
C GLY A 939 10.36 -19.52 7.80
N ARG A 940 10.49 -18.42 8.54
CA ARG A 940 11.52 -17.38 8.34
C ARG A 940 12.49 -17.30 9.53
N GLY A 941 12.73 -18.45 10.16
CA GLY A 941 13.47 -18.57 11.42
C GLY A 941 12.70 -18.00 12.62
N ARG A 942 13.22 -18.27 13.82
CA ARG A 942 12.69 -17.78 15.09
C ARG A 942 12.55 -16.26 15.12
N GLY A 943 11.42 -15.76 15.61
CA GLY A 943 11.25 -14.35 15.97
C GLY A 943 9.81 -13.93 16.22
N SER A 944 9.63 -12.67 16.57
CA SER A 944 8.32 -12.05 16.89
C SER A 944 7.67 -11.30 15.73
N ASN A 945 8.35 -11.20 14.57
CA ASN A 945 7.78 -10.59 13.37
C ASN A 945 6.55 -11.39 12.88
N LEU A 946 5.61 -10.73 12.19
CA LEU A 946 4.42 -11.40 11.63
C LEU A 946 4.73 -12.43 10.52
N ARG A 947 5.98 -12.55 10.05
CA ARG A 947 6.43 -13.63 9.15
C ARG A 947 7.15 -14.77 9.87
N GLN A 948 7.30 -14.68 11.18
CA GLN A 948 8.04 -15.60 12.01
C GLN A 948 7.12 -16.18 13.10
N LEU A 949 7.53 -17.31 13.64
CA LEU A 949 6.98 -17.90 14.85
C LEU A 949 8.16 -18.08 15.84
N SER A 950 7.86 -18.41 17.09
CA SER A 950 8.86 -18.77 18.08
C SER A 950 8.34 -19.94 18.90
N ASN A 951 8.85 -21.14 18.60
CA ASN A 951 8.42 -22.43 19.15
C ASN A 951 6.89 -22.68 19.08
N PRO A 952 6.27 -22.61 17.89
CA PRO A 952 4.81 -22.75 17.75
C PRO A 952 4.29 -24.08 18.32
N ARG A 953 3.15 -24.06 19.01
CA ARG A 953 2.56 -25.21 19.71
C ARG A 953 1.22 -25.63 19.10
N GLY A 954 0.10 -25.43 19.78
CA GLY A 954 -1.24 -25.73 19.27
C GLY A 954 -1.48 -25.17 17.88
N VAL A 955 -2.13 -25.98 17.04
CA VAL A 955 -2.54 -25.62 15.68
C VAL A 955 -3.97 -26.08 15.43
N PHE A 956 -4.79 -25.19 14.89
CA PHE A 956 -6.15 -25.48 14.44
C PHE A 956 -6.34 -24.91 13.03
N VAL A 957 -7.17 -25.55 12.20
CA VAL A 957 -7.48 -25.04 10.87
C VAL A 957 -8.99 -25.03 10.67
N ASP A 958 -9.55 -23.87 10.33
CA ASP A 958 -10.98 -23.75 10.06
C ASP A 958 -11.37 -24.22 8.65
N SER A 959 -12.69 -24.26 8.39
CA SER A 959 -13.30 -24.62 7.11
C SER A 959 -12.84 -23.75 5.93
N SER A 960 -12.39 -22.51 6.17
CA SER A 960 -11.82 -21.63 5.13
C SER A 960 -10.38 -22.00 4.76
N GLY A 961 -9.71 -22.82 5.59
CA GLY A 961 -8.29 -23.14 5.49
C GLY A 961 -7.40 -22.09 6.15
N THR A 962 -7.91 -21.31 7.11
CA THR A 962 -7.11 -20.39 7.93
C THR A 962 -6.44 -21.17 9.06
N VAL A 963 -5.12 -21.03 9.18
CA VAL A 963 -4.29 -21.75 10.17
C VAL A 963 -4.08 -20.88 11.40
N TYR A 964 -4.62 -21.31 12.54
CA TYR A 964 -4.46 -20.64 13.84
C TYR A 964 -3.32 -21.32 14.60
N VAL A 965 -2.42 -20.53 15.18
CA VAL A 965 -1.19 -21.04 15.81
C VAL A 965 -0.95 -20.39 17.17
N SER A 966 -0.76 -21.21 18.20
CA SER A 966 -0.22 -20.79 19.51
C SER A 966 1.27 -20.47 19.35
N ASP A 967 1.61 -19.19 19.27
CA ASP A 967 2.97 -18.69 19.11
C ASP A 967 3.62 -18.55 20.50
N HIS A 968 3.87 -19.71 21.12
CA HIS A 968 4.16 -19.95 22.54
C HIS A 968 5.19 -18.99 23.15
N TRP A 969 6.39 -18.89 22.58
CA TRP A 969 7.44 -17.98 23.08
C TRP A 969 7.25 -16.51 22.69
N ASN A 970 6.23 -16.18 21.89
CA ASN A 970 5.80 -14.81 21.61
C ASN A 970 4.51 -14.43 22.38
N HIS A 971 4.01 -15.31 23.26
CA HIS A 971 2.91 -15.03 24.20
C HIS A 971 1.58 -14.62 23.53
N ARG A 972 1.30 -15.16 22.34
CA ARG A 972 0.17 -14.73 21.50
C ARG A 972 -0.41 -15.86 20.66
N VAL A 973 -1.60 -15.65 20.10
CA VAL A 973 -2.16 -16.51 19.05
C VAL A 973 -2.19 -15.74 17.73
N VAL A 974 -1.79 -16.41 16.64
CA VAL A 974 -1.65 -15.81 15.32
C VAL A 974 -2.41 -16.63 14.27
N ALA A 975 -3.24 -15.98 13.47
CA ALA A 975 -3.96 -16.57 12.35
C ALA A 975 -3.22 -16.33 11.02
N TRP A 976 -3.12 -17.36 10.18
CA TRP A 976 -2.60 -17.33 8.82
C TRP A 976 -3.72 -17.74 7.85
N PRO A 977 -4.47 -16.78 7.27
CA PRO A 977 -5.44 -17.09 6.24
C PRO A 977 -4.77 -17.67 4.99
N LYS A 978 -5.47 -18.56 4.29
CA LYS A 978 -4.95 -19.32 3.14
C LYS A 978 -4.28 -18.40 2.10
N GLY A 979 -2.99 -18.64 1.84
CA GLY A 979 -2.18 -17.87 0.88
C GLY A 979 -1.48 -16.63 1.45
N MET A 980 -1.70 -16.27 2.72
CA MET A 980 -1.01 -15.14 3.36
C MET A 980 0.46 -15.45 3.68
N THR A 981 1.34 -14.47 3.43
CA THR A 981 2.78 -14.58 3.74
C THR A 981 3.17 -13.94 5.09
N LYS A 982 2.17 -13.44 5.84
CA LYS A 982 2.28 -12.91 7.20
C LYS A 982 1.04 -13.30 7.98
N GLY A 983 1.20 -13.59 9.27
CA GLY A 983 0.10 -13.84 10.19
C GLY A 983 -0.52 -12.56 10.71
N ILE A 984 -1.67 -12.70 11.37
CA ILE A 984 -2.42 -11.65 12.05
C ILE A 984 -2.53 -12.06 13.53
N ILE A 985 -2.10 -11.21 14.46
CA ILE A 985 -2.25 -11.50 15.90
C ILE A 985 -3.72 -11.34 16.28
N ILE A 986 -4.36 -12.42 16.71
CA ILE A 986 -5.79 -12.40 17.05
C ILE A 986 -6.05 -12.22 18.55
N VAL A 987 -5.19 -12.72 19.43
CA VAL A 987 -5.19 -12.47 20.88
C VAL A 987 -3.76 -12.46 21.44
N GLY A 988 -3.56 -11.84 22.61
CA GLY A 988 -2.22 -11.67 23.22
C GLY A 988 -1.40 -10.50 22.67
N GLN A 989 -2.06 -9.47 22.11
CA GLN A 989 -1.37 -8.29 21.58
C GLN A 989 -0.61 -7.49 22.65
N SER A 990 -1.04 -7.56 23.92
CA SER A 990 -0.42 -6.91 25.07
C SER A 990 0.72 -7.70 25.72
N GLY A 991 1.25 -8.72 25.03
CA GLY A 991 2.41 -9.49 25.45
C GLY A 991 2.16 -10.42 26.64
N GLN A 992 3.26 -10.78 27.32
CA GLN A 992 3.25 -11.72 28.44
C GLN A 992 2.61 -11.11 29.69
N GLY A 993 1.68 -11.84 30.31
CA GLY A 993 1.21 -11.53 31.67
C GLY A 993 -0.06 -12.30 32.05
N GLY A 994 -0.65 -11.90 33.19
CA GLY A 994 -1.80 -12.57 33.82
C GLY A 994 -3.16 -11.88 33.63
N ALA A 995 -3.19 -10.67 33.05
CA ALA A 995 -4.44 -10.01 32.70
C ALA A 995 -5.22 -10.83 31.66
N THR A 996 -6.53 -10.59 31.49
CA THR A 996 -7.35 -11.49 30.63
C THR A 996 -7.12 -11.28 29.13
N ASN A 997 -6.53 -10.15 28.75
CA ASN A 997 -6.05 -9.83 27.41
C ASN A 997 -4.60 -10.27 27.13
N GLN A 998 -3.90 -10.72 28.17
CA GLN A 998 -2.55 -11.26 28.10
C GLN A 998 -2.61 -12.79 28.12
N LEU A 999 -1.57 -13.39 27.56
CA LEU A 999 -1.30 -14.83 27.64
C LEU A 999 0.13 -15.00 28.14
N SER A 1000 0.44 -16.09 28.82
CA SER A 1000 1.79 -16.42 29.24
C SER A 1000 2.10 -17.86 28.84
N PHE A 1001 2.83 -17.99 27.74
CA PHE A 1001 3.16 -19.27 27.10
C PHE A 1001 1.90 -20.04 26.67
N PRO A 1002 1.11 -19.50 25.71
CA PRO A 1002 -0.06 -20.21 25.20
C PRO A 1002 0.38 -21.54 24.58
N PHE A 1003 -0.10 -22.66 25.11
CA PHE A 1003 0.34 -23.98 24.70
C PHE A 1003 -0.57 -24.52 23.61
N ASP A 1004 -1.88 -24.55 23.82
CA ASP A 1004 -2.83 -25.16 22.88
C ASP A 1004 -4.03 -24.26 22.60
N LEU A 1005 -4.72 -24.49 21.48
CA LEU A 1005 -5.90 -23.73 21.07
C LEU A 1005 -6.93 -24.57 20.30
N SER A 1006 -8.21 -24.19 20.40
CA SER A 1006 -9.30 -24.77 19.60
C SER A 1006 -10.45 -23.77 19.45
N LEU A 1007 -11.35 -23.99 18.49
CA LEU A 1007 -12.54 -23.19 18.25
C LEU A 1007 -13.82 -24.00 18.56
N ASP A 1008 -14.82 -23.37 19.18
CA ASP A 1008 -16.16 -23.98 19.28
C ASP A 1008 -16.98 -23.82 17.98
N GLN A 1009 -18.14 -24.47 17.91
CA GLN A 1009 -19.05 -24.41 16.76
C GLN A 1009 -19.58 -23.00 16.45
N SER A 1010 -19.49 -22.05 17.40
CA SER A 1010 -19.84 -20.64 17.19
C SER A 1010 -18.65 -19.79 16.74
N GLY A 1011 -17.44 -20.35 16.70
CA GLY A 1011 -16.20 -19.67 16.35
C GLY A 1011 -15.49 -19.00 17.54
N ASN A 1012 -15.89 -19.22 18.78
CA ASN A 1012 -15.18 -18.67 19.95
C ASN A 1012 -13.85 -19.41 20.14
N LEU A 1013 -12.78 -18.67 20.45
CA LEU A 1013 -11.43 -19.19 20.60
C LEU A 1013 -11.14 -19.60 22.05
N TYR A 1014 -10.72 -20.84 22.26
CA TYR A 1014 -10.22 -21.34 23.54
C TYR A 1014 -8.71 -21.48 23.45
N VAL A 1015 -7.99 -21.01 24.48
CA VAL A 1015 -6.51 -21.04 24.55
C VAL A 1015 -6.08 -21.54 25.93
N VAL A 1016 -5.18 -22.51 25.97
CA VAL A 1016 -4.50 -22.94 27.21
C VAL A 1016 -3.38 -21.98 27.52
N ASP A 1017 -3.51 -21.29 28.64
CA ASP A 1017 -2.61 -20.22 29.10
C ASP A 1017 -1.72 -20.79 30.22
N GLU A 1018 -0.67 -21.52 29.81
CA GLU A 1018 0.10 -22.48 30.62
C GLU A 1018 0.53 -21.89 31.98
N TRP A 1019 1.28 -20.78 31.94
CA TRP A 1019 1.88 -20.22 33.16
C TRP A 1019 0.86 -19.55 34.08
N ASN A 1020 -0.29 -19.15 33.54
CA ASN A 1020 -1.40 -18.64 34.32
C ASN A 1020 -2.31 -19.77 34.87
N SER A 1021 -1.97 -21.04 34.60
CA SER A 1021 -2.70 -22.24 35.05
C SER A 1021 -4.21 -22.17 34.77
N ARG A 1022 -4.57 -21.74 33.55
CA ARG A 1022 -5.96 -21.50 33.13
C ARG A 1022 -6.21 -21.82 31.66
N VAL A 1023 -7.49 -21.98 31.31
CA VAL A 1023 -7.99 -21.92 29.92
C VAL A 1023 -8.81 -20.65 29.78
N GLN A 1024 -8.50 -19.84 28.77
CA GLN A 1024 -9.25 -18.62 28.44
C GLN A 1024 -10.10 -18.84 27.19
N ARG A 1025 -11.35 -18.36 27.22
CA ARG A 1025 -12.23 -18.26 26.05
C ARG A 1025 -12.34 -16.80 25.61
N PHE A 1026 -12.13 -16.54 24.34
CA PHE A 1026 -12.33 -15.26 23.69
C PHE A 1026 -13.54 -15.37 22.77
N ASP A 1027 -14.55 -14.53 22.99
CA ASP A 1027 -15.80 -14.59 22.24
C ASP A 1027 -15.62 -13.95 20.85
N ILE A 1028 -16.23 -14.53 19.82
CA ILE A 1028 -16.17 -13.98 18.46
C ILE A 1028 -17.06 -12.73 18.34
N GLU A 1029 -16.51 -11.65 17.80
CA GLU A 1029 -17.19 -10.38 17.60
C GLU A 1029 -18.14 -10.51 16.39
N LYS A 1030 -19.44 -10.42 16.65
CA LYS A 1030 -20.46 -10.43 15.60
C LYS A 1030 -20.49 -9.07 14.90
N SER A 1031 -20.23 -9.08 13.59
CA SER A 1031 -20.20 -7.92 12.68
C SER A 1031 -21.56 -7.25 12.50
#